data_AF-A0A2J6STF9-F1
#
_entry.id   AF-A0A2J6STF9-F1
#
_cell.length_a   1.000
_cell.length_b   1.000
_cell.length_c   1.000
_cell.angle_alpha   90.00
_cell.angle_beta   90.00
_cell.angle_gamma   90.00
#
_symmetry.space_group_name_H-M   'P 1'
#
loop_
_entity.id
_entity.type
_entity.pdbx_description
1 polymer ?
#
loop_
_entity_poly.entity_id
_entity_poly.type
_entity_poly.pdbx_seq_one_letter_code
_entity_poly.pdbx_strand_id
1 'polypeptide(L)'
;MAPPVKLSLLNARPYAYNFPPATTALLIIDMQRDFVDKNGFGSIQCGNDEIHSAVRTIVPTIQKVLEMSRSLGMTVIHTREGHRPDLSDLPASKKLRQVSNPNGHHTMGIGDRGPMGRLLVRGEWGHDIIDELRQLPGEPVIDKPGKGSYWGTGLHRVLLARGITHILVAGVTTECCVTTTLRECHDRGFECAILSDCTGGFDQQQVTTSMDIICGQDGLFGFIGESSDFFASASKSRELTPPSTPPASEDTLLPIAQLQQRYKSGLESPEKVIQAVYDRIEKYEKINPAVWITKQTRDEALVAAKALSEKFVGMPMPPLYGIPFALKDNIDVEGVVTTATLESFAYTAKSTAPAVQLLLDAGALYIGKLNMDQLATGLSGCRSPYGTPHSVYSKDHISGGSSSGSAVAVAAGLVSFALGTDTAGSGRIPAAFNGIVGFKPTKGTLSARGMVPACKSLDTLSIIAPNLTDARNVWYVVDKYDAEDPYAKPETTLSLWKADFRGARDGGFTFGVPPLDVLATCSKEYQDLFQTAIQKLRSCGGRQVEVDYTPFEKASDLLYNASLVHERIASIGYDFLIKNIDNLHPTTKALFQAALDSPVKPWNVFHDQALQAQYTMQAQKIFNPLEGGIDVLLVPSAPCHPTIKEMEEDPLGLNAKVGTFTHAGNVVDLCGVSVNAGWVEKEEGKLPFGVTFLGGSGFDGRVLDIAAVFEETVGKA
;
A
#
# COMPACT_ATOMS: atom_id res chain seq x y z
N MET A 1 -3.73 -25.94 -8.14
CA MET A 1 -4.46 -25.00 -7.26
C MET A 1 -5.92 -25.06 -7.65
N ALA A 2 -6.83 -25.07 -6.67
CA ALA A 2 -8.26 -24.94 -6.97
C ALA A 2 -8.52 -23.57 -7.63
N PRO A 3 -9.45 -23.47 -8.59
CA PRO A 3 -9.83 -22.17 -9.16
C PRO A 3 -10.28 -21.23 -8.02
N PRO A 4 -10.00 -19.92 -8.11
CA PRO A 4 -10.46 -18.96 -7.11
C PRO A 4 -11.98 -19.07 -6.98
N VAL A 5 -12.46 -19.11 -5.73
CA VAL A 5 -13.89 -19.16 -5.44
C VAL A 5 -14.55 -17.96 -6.11
N LYS A 6 -15.43 -18.21 -7.08
CA LYS A 6 -16.28 -17.18 -7.71
C LYS A 6 -17.68 -17.29 -7.11
N LEU A 7 -18.22 -16.16 -6.70
CA LEU A 7 -19.63 -16.03 -6.32
C LEU A 7 -20.43 -15.57 -7.53
N SER A 8 -21.75 -15.76 -7.46
CA SER A 8 -22.65 -15.43 -8.56
C SER A 8 -23.97 -14.89 -8.03
N LEU A 9 -24.42 -13.76 -8.60
CA LEU A 9 -25.82 -13.34 -8.55
C LEU A 9 -26.53 -14.00 -9.72
N LEU A 10 -27.05 -15.21 -9.51
CA LEU A 10 -27.52 -16.09 -10.58
C LEU A 10 -28.68 -15.49 -11.37
N ASN A 11 -29.58 -14.78 -10.69
CA ASN A 11 -30.78 -14.18 -11.24
C ASN A 11 -30.60 -12.67 -11.52
N ALA A 12 -29.36 -12.18 -11.55
CA ALA A 12 -29.11 -10.80 -11.94
C ALA A 12 -29.59 -10.52 -13.37
N ARG A 13 -30.00 -9.27 -13.61
CA ARG A 13 -30.31 -8.72 -14.92
C ARG A 13 -29.13 -7.87 -15.41
N PRO A 14 -28.84 -7.89 -16.72
CA PRO A 14 -29.53 -8.64 -17.79
C PRO A 14 -29.27 -10.16 -17.78
N TYR A 15 -28.20 -10.61 -17.13
CA TYR A 15 -27.81 -12.00 -16.94
C TYR A 15 -26.98 -12.15 -15.67
N ALA A 16 -26.62 -13.39 -15.32
CA ALA A 16 -25.89 -13.70 -14.10
C ALA A 16 -24.59 -12.90 -13.95
N TYR A 17 -24.40 -12.26 -12.80
CA TYR A 17 -23.22 -11.48 -12.47
C TYR A 17 -22.26 -12.33 -11.63
N ASN A 18 -21.06 -12.59 -12.14
CA ASN A 18 -20.07 -13.44 -11.47
C ASN A 18 -18.90 -12.61 -10.97
N PHE A 19 -18.46 -12.84 -9.74
CA PHE A 19 -17.42 -12.02 -9.14
C PHE A 19 -16.55 -12.80 -8.13
N PRO A 20 -15.24 -12.56 -8.08
CA PRO A 20 -14.33 -13.14 -7.09
C PRO A 20 -14.29 -12.27 -5.81
N PRO A 21 -14.57 -12.82 -4.60
CA PRO A 21 -14.59 -12.04 -3.36
C PRO A 21 -13.31 -11.24 -3.06
N ALA A 22 -12.14 -11.81 -3.39
CA ALA A 22 -10.83 -11.21 -3.09
C ALA A 22 -10.58 -9.87 -3.81
N THR A 23 -11.21 -9.63 -4.96
CA THR A 23 -11.08 -8.38 -5.73
C THR A 23 -12.44 -7.69 -5.92
N THR A 24 -13.40 -8.00 -5.04
CA THR A 24 -14.72 -7.35 -5.02
C THR A 24 -14.84 -6.45 -3.80
N ALA A 25 -15.34 -5.23 -4.01
CA ALA A 25 -15.72 -4.33 -2.94
C ALA A 25 -17.25 -4.33 -2.73
N LEU A 26 -17.69 -4.28 -1.48
CA LEU A 26 -19.03 -3.80 -1.13
C LEU A 26 -18.94 -2.29 -0.90
N LEU A 27 -19.67 -1.51 -1.71
CA LEU A 27 -19.77 -0.07 -1.59
C LEU A 27 -21.15 0.30 -1.01
N ILE A 28 -21.17 0.79 0.23
CA ILE A 28 -22.38 1.23 0.94
C ILE A 28 -22.51 2.74 0.84
N ILE A 29 -23.53 3.21 0.13
CA ILE A 29 -23.68 4.60 -0.24
C ILE A 29 -24.63 5.33 0.70
N ASP A 30 -24.10 6.34 1.37
CA ASP A 30 -24.82 7.44 2.03
C ASP A 30 -25.83 7.00 3.10
N MET A 31 -25.57 5.89 3.78
CA MET A 31 -26.38 5.39 4.91
C MET A 31 -26.16 6.22 6.19
N GLN A 32 -26.19 7.54 6.05
CA GLN A 32 -26.02 8.53 7.11
C GLN A 32 -27.37 8.85 7.75
N ARG A 33 -27.35 9.26 9.03
CA ARG A 33 -28.55 9.69 9.77
C ARG A 33 -29.32 10.76 9.01
N ASP A 34 -28.62 11.68 8.36
CA ASP A 34 -29.23 12.74 7.54
C ASP A 34 -30.12 12.17 6.43
N PHE A 35 -29.85 10.99 5.87
CA PHE A 35 -30.74 10.41 4.87
C PHE A 35 -31.83 9.51 5.46
N VAL A 36 -31.51 8.71 6.49
CA VAL A 36 -32.37 7.59 6.91
C VAL A 36 -33.00 7.72 8.30
N ASP A 37 -32.57 8.67 9.13
CA ASP A 37 -33.21 8.99 10.41
C ASP A 37 -34.28 10.09 10.23
N LYS A 38 -35.29 10.09 11.10
CA LYS A 38 -36.32 11.14 11.12
C LYS A 38 -35.65 12.49 11.43
N ASN A 39 -36.19 13.57 10.84
CA ASN A 39 -35.67 14.93 10.96
C ASN A 39 -34.30 15.18 10.29
N GLY A 40 -33.75 14.19 9.57
CA GLY A 40 -32.59 14.37 8.71
C GLY A 40 -32.92 15.06 7.39
N PHE A 41 -31.88 15.41 6.64
CA PHE A 41 -31.99 15.93 5.27
C PHE A 41 -32.98 15.15 4.40
N GLY A 42 -32.88 13.82 4.31
CA GLY A 42 -33.77 12.96 3.52
C GLY A 42 -35.23 13.05 3.93
N SER A 43 -35.53 13.11 5.24
CA SER A 43 -36.89 13.31 5.75
C SER A 43 -37.46 14.67 5.35
N ILE A 44 -36.65 15.73 5.50
CA ILE A 44 -37.01 17.10 5.12
C ILE A 44 -37.23 17.22 3.61
N GLN A 45 -36.36 16.59 2.80
CA GLN A 45 -36.46 16.63 1.34
C GLN A 45 -37.60 15.74 0.81
N CYS A 46 -37.92 14.62 1.46
CA CYS A 46 -39.04 13.77 1.05
C CYS A 46 -40.40 14.43 1.35
N GLY A 47 -40.53 15.09 2.51
CA GLY A 47 -41.76 15.78 2.92
C GLY A 47 -42.95 14.84 3.20
N ASN A 48 -42.75 13.53 3.16
CA ASN A 48 -43.75 12.51 3.46
C ASN A 48 -43.14 11.45 4.40
N ASP A 49 -43.65 11.37 5.62
CA ASP A 49 -43.14 10.48 6.67
C ASP A 49 -43.27 8.99 6.32
N GLU A 50 -44.34 8.58 5.61
CA GLU A 50 -44.56 7.18 5.23
C GLU A 50 -43.54 6.74 4.16
N ILE A 51 -43.32 7.57 3.14
CA ILE A 51 -42.35 7.31 2.07
C ILE A 51 -40.92 7.31 2.64
N HIS A 52 -40.59 8.29 3.48
CA HIS A 52 -39.27 8.35 4.13
C HIS A 52 -39.01 7.12 5.00
N SER A 53 -40.00 6.72 5.82
CA SER A 53 -39.87 5.55 6.70
C SER A 53 -39.68 4.24 5.93
N ALA A 54 -40.25 4.14 4.72
CA ALA A 54 -40.06 2.98 3.85
C ALA A 54 -38.59 2.83 3.39
N VAL A 55 -37.83 3.92 3.24
CA VAL A 55 -36.41 3.83 2.87
C VAL A 55 -35.59 3.13 3.95
N ARG A 56 -35.93 3.30 5.22
CA ARG A 56 -35.21 2.65 6.33
C ARG A 56 -35.36 1.11 6.33
N THR A 57 -36.37 0.56 5.64
CA THR A 57 -36.61 -0.89 5.66
C THR A 57 -35.51 -1.71 4.97
N ILE A 58 -34.62 -1.07 4.20
CA ILE A 58 -33.48 -1.75 3.57
C ILE A 58 -32.34 -2.05 4.57
N VAL A 59 -32.27 -1.34 5.70
CA VAL A 59 -31.15 -1.40 6.66
C VAL A 59 -30.85 -2.83 7.15
N PRO A 60 -31.83 -3.63 7.58
CA PRO A 60 -31.55 -5.00 8.06
C PRO A 60 -30.97 -5.91 6.97
N THR A 61 -31.34 -5.69 5.71
CA THR A 61 -30.79 -6.46 4.58
C THR A 61 -29.35 -6.04 4.29
N ILE A 62 -29.07 -4.72 4.26
CA ILE A 62 -27.70 -4.21 4.10
C ILE A 62 -26.80 -4.73 5.22
N GLN A 63 -27.28 -4.76 6.46
CA GLN A 63 -26.50 -5.25 7.60
C GLN A 63 -26.06 -6.72 7.40
N LYS A 64 -26.97 -7.58 6.94
CA LYS A 64 -26.64 -8.99 6.62
C LYS A 64 -25.63 -9.11 5.48
N VAL A 65 -25.79 -8.29 4.42
CA VAL A 65 -24.83 -8.26 3.31
C VAL A 65 -23.46 -7.79 3.79
N LEU A 66 -23.41 -6.75 4.60
CA LEU A 66 -22.20 -6.19 5.20
C LEU A 66 -21.45 -7.25 6.03
N GLU A 67 -22.14 -7.93 6.93
CA GLU A 67 -21.57 -9.01 7.75
C GLU A 67 -21.05 -10.18 6.90
N MET A 68 -21.81 -10.56 5.87
CA MET A 68 -21.38 -11.61 4.93
C MET A 68 -20.14 -11.18 4.14
N SER A 69 -20.11 -9.97 3.58
CA SER A 69 -18.96 -9.44 2.86
C SER A 69 -17.70 -9.42 3.72
N ARG A 70 -17.80 -8.96 4.98
CA ARG A 70 -16.70 -8.99 5.97
C ARG A 70 -16.19 -10.41 6.20
N SER A 71 -17.11 -11.37 6.35
CA SER A 71 -16.75 -12.77 6.60
C SER A 71 -16.07 -13.46 5.41
N LEU A 72 -16.32 -12.97 4.19
CA LEU A 72 -15.69 -13.44 2.95
C LEU A 72 -14.36 -12.73 2.68
N GLY A 73 -13.94 -11.79 3.53
CA GLY A 73 -12.74 -10.98 3.33
C GLY A 73 -12.87 -9.97 2.18
N MET A 74 -14.09 -9.64 1.75
CA MET A 74 -14.31 -8.58 0.75
C MET A 74 -13.94 -7.22 1.32
N THR A 75 -13.49 -6.32 0.46
CA THR A 75 -13.27 -4.92 0.86
C THR A 75 -14.62 -4.26 1.11
N VAL A 76 -14.79 -3.60 2.25
CA VAL A 76 -15.98 -2.79 2.55
C VAL A 76 -15.59 -1.32 2.52
N ILE A 77 -16.35 -0.52 1.76
CA ILE A 77 -16.17 0.93 1.67
C ILE A 77 -17.52 1.59 1.93
N HIS A 78 -17.52 2.62 2.77
CA HIS A 78 -18.70 3.45 3.01
C HIS A 78 -18.53 4.80 2.35
N THR A 79 -19.61 5.40 1.86
CA THR A 79 -19.62 6.80 1.44
C THR A 79 -20.57 7.61 2.28
N ARG A 80 -20.26 8.89 2.39
CA ARG A 80 -21.06 9.88 3.11
C ARG A 80 -21.15 11.13 2.26
N GLU A 81 -22.35 11.56 1.90
CA GLU A 81 -22.52 12.86 1.30
C GLU A 81 -22.39 13.94 2.37
N GLY A 82 -21.48 14.87 2.13
CA GLY A 82 -21.33 16.01 3.02
C GLY A 82 -20.23 16.97 2.63
N HIS A 83 -20.39 18.18 3.14
CA HIS A 83 -19.58 19.34 2.82
C HIS A 83 -18.66 19.73 3.96
N ARG A 84 -17.57 20.40 3.63
CA ARG A 84 -16.65 20.96 4.64
C ARG A 84 -17.43 21.87 5.62
N PRO A 85 -16.95 22.03 6.87
CA PRO A 85 -17.62 22.88 7.86
C PRO A 85 -17.85 24.34 7.42
N ASP A 86 -17.03 24.84 6.49
CA ASP A 86 -17.11 26.17 5.88
C ASP A 86 -17.91 26.22 4.56
N LEU A 87 -18.42 25.07 4.11
CA LEU A 87 -19.16 24.87 2.86
C LEU A 87 -18.36 25.24 1.60
N SER A 88 -17.03 25.31 1.67
CA SER A 88 -16.18 25.71 0.53
C SER A 88 -16.24 24.75 -0.66
N ASP A 89 -16.65 23.50 -0.43
CA ASP A 89 -16.81 22.47 -1.46
C ASP A 89 -18.29 22.28 -1.89
N LEU A 90 -19.21 23.16 -1.46
CA LEU A 90 -20.62 23.14 -1.83
C LEU A 90 -20.89 24.07 -3.03
N PRO A 91 -21.24 23.52 -4.23
CA PRO A 91 -21.57 24.35 -5.37
C PRO A 91 -22.82 25.21 -5.10
N ALA A 92 -22.78 26.48 -5.50
CA ALA A 92 -23.91 27.41 -5.33
C ALA A 92 -25.21 26.88 -5.95
N SER A 93 -25.12 26.17 -7.08
CA SER A 93 -26.27 25.52 -7.72
C SER A 93 -26.89 24.43 -6.85
N LYS A 94 -26.08 23.66 -6.13
CA LYS A 94 -26.54 22.62 -5.20
C LYS A 94 -27.16 23.25 -3.96
N LYS A 95 -26.58 24.34 -3.45
CA LYS A 95 -27.08 25.07 -2.29
C LYS A 95 -28.43 25.77 -2.54
N LEU A 96 -28.54 26.48 -3.66
CA LEU A 96 -29.62 27.46 -3.84
C LEU A 96 -30.80 26.94 -4.66
N ARG A 97 -30.58 26.04 -5.62
CA ARG A 97 -31.61 25.71 -6.63
C ARG A 97 -32.89 25.12 -6.04
N GLN A 98 -32.76 24.20 -5.08
CA GLN A 98 -33.92 23.53 -4.48
C GLN A 98 -34.73 24.49 -3.60
N VAL A 99 -34.06 25.26 -2.75
CA VAL A 99 -34.70 26.22 -1.83
C VAL A 99 -35.22 27.49 -2.51
N SER A 100 -34.70 27.81 -3.70
CA SER A 100 -35.13 28.98 -4.48
C SER A 100 -36.22 28.65 -5.51
N ASN A 101 -36.69 27.41 -5.59
CA ASN A 101 -37.74 27.04 -6.53
C ASN A 101 -39.07 27.67 -6.09
N PRO A 102 -39.69 28.57 -6.88
CA PRO A 102 -40.93 29.26 -6.48
C PRO A 102 -42.11 28.30 -6.32
N ASN A 103 -42.06 27.13 -6.95
CA ASN A 103 -43.07 26.08 -6.85
C ASN A 103 -42.54 24.87 -6.03
N GLY A 104 -41.42 25.03 -5.32
CA GLY A 104 -40.82 23.99 -4.50
C GLY A 104 -41.42 23.95 -3.10
N HIS A 105 -41.30 22.80 -2.44
CA HIS A 105 -41.74 22.62 -1.04
C HIS A 105 -40.58 22.67 -0.04
N HIS A 106 -39.34 22.83 -0.50
CA HIS A 106 -38.16 22.80 0.35
C HIS A 106 -37.90 24.17 0.99
N THR A 107 -37.90 24.21 2.33
CA THR A 107 -37.65 25.43 3.13
C THR A 107 -36.28 25.43 3.82
N MET A 108 -35.57 24.31 3.80
CA MET A 108 -34.21 24.15 4.33
C MET A 108 -33.33 23.44 3.31
N GLY A 109 -32.07 23.88 3.22
CA GLY A 109 -31.07 23.33 2.32
C GLY A 109 -29.80 22.86 3.04
N ILE A 110 -28.83 22.46 2.23
CA ILE A 110 -27.53 22.00 2.70
C ILE A 110 -26.81 23.11 3.47
N GLY A 111 -26.33 22.78 4.67
CA GLY A 111 -25.64 23.71 5.57
C GLY A 111 -26.56 24.47 6.53
N ASP A 112 -27.88 24.46 6.31
CA ASP A 112 -28.83 25.06 7.25
C ASP A 112 -28.91 24.23 8.53
N ARG A 113 -29.20 24.89 9.65
CA ARG A 113 -29.26 24.25 10.97
C ARG A 113 -30.57 23.49 11.14
N GLY A 114 -30.48 22.16 11.14
CA GLY A 114 -31.59 21.25 11.42
C GLY A 114 -31.51 20.60 12.81
N PRO A 115 -32.45 19.69 13.11
CA PRO A 115 -32.56 19.06 14.43
C PRO A 115 -31.37 18.17 14.83
N MET A 116 -30.59 17.69 13.86
CA MET A 116 -29.40 16.85 14.07
C MET A 116 -28.07 17.59 13.81
N GLY A 117 -28.10 18.93 13.81
CA GLY A 117 -26.96 19.76 13.43
C GLY A 117 -27.14 20.38 12.04
N ARG A 118 -26.05 20.89 11.45
CA ARG A 118 -26.12 21.44 10.09
C ARG A 118 -26.26 20.31 9.06
N LEU A 119 -27.25 20.42 8.18
CA LEU A 119 -27.60 19.35 7.22
C LEU A 119 -26.45 19.09 6.23
N LEU A 120 -26.02 17.84 6.11
CA LEU A 120 -24.93 17.36 5.24
C LEU A 120 -23.62 18.13 5.43
N VAL A 121 -23.27 18.46 6.68
CA VAL A 121 -21.98 19.08 7.03
C VAL A 121 -21.12 18.10 7.82
N ARG A 122 -19.87 17.94 7.38
CA ARG A 122 -18.92 17.01 8.01
C ARG A 122 -18.66 17.38 9.47
N GLY A 123 -18.71 16.37 10.33
CA GLY A 123 -18.51 16.50 11.78
C GLY A 123 -19.80 16.79 12.56
N GLU A 124 -20.94 17.02 11.90
CA GLU A 124 -22.23 17.10 12.56
C GLU A 124 -22.80 15.69 12.81
N TRP A 125 -23.64 15.55 13.84
CA TRP A 125 -24.26 14.25 14.20
C TRP A 125 -25.07 13.64 13.04
N GLY A 126 -25.84 14.46 12.32
CA GLY A 126 -26.61 14.02 11.15
C GLY A 126 -25.74 13.41 10.04
N HIS A 127 -24.48 13.83 9.93
CA HIS A 127 -23.58 13.37 8.87
C HIS A 127 -23.00 11.97 9.13
N ASP A 128 -23.11 11.41 10.34
CA ASP A 128 -22.54 10.09 10.65
C ASP A 128 -23.37 8.93 10.07
N ILE A 129 -22.69 7.82 9.79
CA ILE A 129 -23.33 6.54 9.40
C ILE A 129 -24.15 6.03 10.59
N ILE A 130 -25.31 5.46 10.31
CA ILE A 130 -26.16 4.84 11.35
C ILE A 130 -25.43 3.69 12.08
N ASP A 131 -25.78 3.46 13.35
CA ASP A 131 -25.06 2.51 14.20
C ASP A 131 -25.12 1.08 13.67
N GLU A 132 -26.24 0.70 13.05
CA GLU A 132 -26.49 -0.62 12.47
C GLU A 132 -25.51 -0.98 11.34
N LEU A 133 -25.00 0.03 10.63
CA LEU A 133 -24.11 -0.12 9.48
C LEU A 133 -22.72 0.46 9.74
N ARG A 134 -22.38 0.70 11.01
CA ARG A 134 -21.11 1.31 11.40
C ARG A 134 -19.92 0.56 10.80
N GLN A 135 -18.96 1.33 10.33
CA GLN A 135 -17.70 0.84 9.77
C GLN A 135 -16.82 0.20 10.85
N LEU A 136 -16.09 -0.86 10.48
CA LEU A 136 -15.03 -1.42 11.32
C LEU A 136 -13.74 -0.58 11.21
N PRO A 137 -12.85 -0.64 12.21
CA PRO A 137 -11.50 -0.07 12.08
C PRO A 137 -10.81 -0.55 10.80
N GLY A 138 -10.33 0.40 9.99
CA GLY A 138 -9.66 0.14 8.72
C GLY A 138 -10.56 0.10 7.48
N GLU A 139 -11.89 0.03 7.62
CA GLU A 139 -12.81 0.20 6.50
C GLU A 139 -12.81 1.66 6.03
N PRO A 140 -12.51 1.94 4.74
CA PRO A 140 -12.52 3.31 4.25
C PRO A 140 -13.91 3.96 4.32
N VAL A 141 -13.96 5.21 4.76
CA VAL A 141 -15.13 6.08 4.69
C VAL A 141 -14.80 7.26 3.78
N ILE A 142 -15.53 7.39 2.68
CA ILE A 142 -15.31 8.42 1.66
C ILE A 142 -16.36 9.53 1.83
N ASP A 143 -15.92 10.68 2.34
CA ASP A 143 -16.76 11.88 2.36
C ASP A 143 -16.77 12.53 0.97
N LYS A 144 -17.96 12.63 0.37
CA LYS A 144 -18.15 13.16 -0.99
C LYS A 144 -19.00 14.44 -0.99
N PRO A 145 -18.55 15.53 -1.63
CA PRO A 145 -19.39 16.71 -1.86
C PRO A 145 -20.34 16.54 -3.06
N GLY A 146 -20.06 15.59 -3.94
CA GLY A 146 -20.85 15.27 -5.12
C GLY A 146 -21.91 14.19 -4.88
N LYS A 147 -22.81 14.04 -5.85
CA LYS A 147 -23.75 12.90 -5.89
C LYS A 147 -23.00 11.60 -6.16
N GLY A 148 -22.17 11.60 -7.20
CA GLY A 148 -21.25 10.51 -7.51
C GLY A 148 -20.08 10.46 -6.55
N SER A 149 -19.69 9.26 -6.16
CA SER A 149 -18.69 9.03 -5.10
C SER A 149 -17.25 9.28 -5.49
N TYR A 150 -16.99 9.58 -6.77
CA TYR A 150 -15.66 9.91 -7.28
C TYR A 150 -15.39 11.41 -7.37
N TRP A 151 -16.43 12.25 -7.41
CA TRP A 151 -16.27 13.69 -7.58
C TRP A 151 -15.62 14.33 -6.34
N GLY A 152 -14.38 14.79 -6.49
CA GLY A 152 -13.63 15.44 -5.43
C GLY A 152 -13.21 14.47 -4.30
N THR A 153 -13.06 13.18 -4.59
CA THR A 153 -12.70 12.16 -3.59
C THR A 153 -11.53 11.27 -4.04
N GLY A 154 -11.00 10.49 -3.11
CA GLY A 154 -9.97 9.47 -3.34
C GLY A 154 -10.49 8.08 -3.74
N LEU A 155 -11.80 7.90 -3.95
CA LEU A 155 -12.40 6.57 -4.11
C LEU A 155 -11.73 5.73 -5.21
N HIS A 156 -11.44 6.34 -6.37
CA HIS A 156 -10.79 5.63 -7.48
C HIS A 156 -9.44 5.07 -7.07
N ARG A 157 -8.60 5.88 -6.44
CA ARG A 157 -7.29 5.46 -5.94
C ARG A 157 -7.45 4.35 -4.91
N VAL A 158 -8.37 4.47 -3.97
CA VAL A 158 -8.61 3.45 -2.93
C VAL A 158 -8.97 2.10 -3.54
N LEU A 159 -9.83 2.07 -4.57
CA LEU A 159 -10.21 0.87 -5.30
C LEU A 159 -9.03 0.26 -6.07
N LEU A 160 -8.31 1.09 -6.82
CA LEU A 160 -7.14 0.67 -7.63
C LEU A 160 -5.99 0.17 -6.76
N ALA A 161 -5.67 0.85 -5.66
CA ALA A 161 -4.68 0.42 -4.68
C ALA A 161 -5.03 -0.95 -4.09
N ARG A 162 -6.33 -1.26 -3.99
CA ARG A 162 -6.84 -2.52 -3.46
C ARG A 162 -6.97 -3.65 -4.48
N GLY A 163 -6.61 -3.39 -5.75
CA GLY A 163 -6.79 -4.36 -6.84
C GLY A 163 -8.26 -4.71 -7.06
N ILE A 164 -9.19 -3.81 -6.74
CA ILE A 164 -10.61 -4.04 -6.92
C ILE A 164 -10.94 -4.05 -8.41
N THR A 165 -11.73 -5.03 -8.82
CA THR A 165 -12.20 -5.21 -10.19
C THR A 165 -13.72 -5.23 -10.27
N HIS A 166 -14.38 -5.62 -9.18
CA HIS A 166 -15.83 -5.81 -9.10
C HIS A 166 -16.41 -5.03 -7.91
N ILE A 167 -17.65 -4.55 -8.03
CA ILE A 167 -18.31 -3.78 -6.98
C ILE A 167 -19.76 -4.25 -6.81
N LEU A 168 -20.13 -4.60 -5.59
CA LEU A 168 -21.52 -4.70 -5.16
C LEU A 168 -21.93 -3.37 -4.52
N VAL A 169 -23.06 -2.81 -4.97
CA VAL A 169 -23.54 -1.50 -4.52
C VAL A 169 -24.81 -1.67 -3.69
N ALA A 170 -24.82 -1.05 -2.51
CA ALA A 170 -25.96 -0.91 -1.60
C ALA A 170 -26.04 0.54 -1.13
N GLY A 171 -27.16 0.97 -0.56
CA GLY A 171 -27.29 2.31 0.02
C GLY A 171 -28.57 3.06 -0.34
N VAL A 172 -28.59 4.37 -0.09
CA VAL A 172 -29.79 5.20 -0.27
C VAL A 172 -29.66 6.18 -1.44
N THR A 173 -30.79 6.62 -1.96
CA THR A 173 -30.96 7.45 -3.16
C THR A 173 -30.58 6.70 -4.44
N THR A 174 -31.27 5.59 -4.70
CA THR A 174 -31.10 4.77 -5.92
C THR A 174 -31.05 5.62 -7.20
N GLU A 175 -32.04 6.50 -7.36
CA GLU A 175 -32.23 7.43 -8.47
C GLU A 175 -31.20 8.57 -8.54
N CYS A 176 -30.29 8.66 -7.57
CA CYS A 176 -29.30 9.73 -7.46
C CYS A 176 -27.89 9.17 -7.18
N CYS A 177 -27.46 9.10 -5.91
CA CYS A 177 -26.05 8.84 -5.57
C CYS A 177 -25.61 7.44 -5.95
N VAL A 178 -26.48 6.44 -5.78
CA VAL A 178 -26.21 5.03 -6.14
C VAL A 178 -25.96 4.89 -7.64
N THR A 179 -26.91 5.30 -8.48
CA THR A 179 -26.79 5.12 -9.93
C THR A 179 -25.78 6.07 -10.57
N THR A 180 -25.58 7.28 -10.03
CA THR A 180 -24.50 8.17 -10.47
C THR A 180 -23.13 7.52 -10.21
N THR A 181 -22.93 6.99 -9.01
CA THR A 181 -21.68 6.32 -8.64
C THR A 181 -21.44 5.07 -9.48
N LEU A 182 -22.46 4.23 -9.68
CA LEU A 182 -22.32 3.01 -10.46
C LEU A 182 -21.93 3.28 -11.92
N ARG A 183 -22.54 4.27 -12.58
CA ARG A 183 -22.17 4.64 -13.95
C ARG A 183 -20.72 5.13 -14.03
N GLU A 184 -20.30 5.94 -13.05
CA GLU A 184 -18.91 6.37 -12.93
C GLU A 184 -17.93 5.21 -12.70
N CYS A 185 -18.32 4.16 -11.95
CA CYS A 185 -17.52 2.94 -11.81
C CYS A 185 -17.35 2.23 -13.15
N HIS A 186 -18.44 2.09 -13.92
CA HIS A 186 -18.40 1.42 -15.21
C HIS A 186 -17.49 2.15 -16.22
N ASP A 187 -17.56 3.48 -16.29
CA ASP A 187 -16.68 4.29 -17.14
C ASP A 187 -15.19 4.14 -16.79
N ARG A 188 -14.89 3.72 -15.55
CA ARG A 188 -13.53 3.46 -15.05
C ARG A 188 -13.09 2.00 -15.20
N GLY A 189 -13.95 1.13 -15.73
CA GLY A 189 -13.64 -0.26 -16.06
C GLY A 189 -13.94 -1.29 -14.97
N PHE A 190 -14.63 -0.91 -13.89
CA PHE A 190 -15.10 -1.86 -12.87
C PHE A 190 -16.39 -2.55 -13.30
N GLU A 191 -16.53 -3.84 -13.00
CA GLU A 191 -17.80 -4.56 -13.19
C GLU A 191 -18.69 -4.38 -11.96
N CYS A 192 -19.91 -3.86 -12.13
CA CYS A 192 -20.70 -3.41 -10.98
C CYS A 192 -22.13 -3.96 -10.99
N ALA A 193 -22.60 -4.39 -9.82
CA ALA A 193 -23.99 -4.80 -9.61
C ALA A 193 -24.63 -4.04 -8.43
N ILE A 194 -25.84 -3.52 -8.62
CA ILE A 194 -26.68 -3.08 -7.50
C ILE A 194 -27.42 -4.27 -6.92
N LEU A 195 -27.43 -4.38 -5.60
CA LEU A 195 -28.34 -5.24 -4.87
C LEU A 195 -29.65 -4.48 -4.64
N SER A 196 -30.69 -4.76 -5.43
CA SER A 196 -31.92 -3.96 -5.48
C SER A 196 -32.65 -3.90 -4.13
N ASP A 197 -32.68 -5.00 -3.40
CA ASP A 197 -33.25 -5.14 -2.05
C ASP A 197 -32.37 -4.53 -0.93
N CYS A 198 -31.19 -4.03 -1.30
CA CYS A 198 -30.26 -3.30 -0.44
C CYS A 198 -30.16 -1.82 -0.86
N THR A 199 -31.08 -1.34 -1.69
CA THR A 199 -31.15 0.07 -2.10
C THR A 199 -32.53 0.66 -1.98
N GLY A 200 -32.62 1.96 -1.70
CA GLY A 200 -33.90 2.66 -1.56
C GLY A 200 -33.82 4.11 -2.01
N GLY A 201 -34.98 4.70 -2.29
CA GLY A 201 -35.10 6.09 -2.74
C GLY A 201 -36.42 6.71 -2.28
N PHE A 202 -36.56 8.01 -2.46
CA PHE A 202 -37.74 8.76 -1.96
C PHE A 202 -38.88 8.84 -2.99
N ASP A 203 -38.69 8.26 -4.19
CA ASP A 203 -39.72 8.11 -5.22
C ASP A 203 -39.58 6.73 -5.88
N GLN A 204 -40.54 5.85 -5.61
CA GLN A 204 -40.49 4.46 -6.07
C GLN A 204 -40.52 4.33 -7.60
N GLN A 205 -41.19 5.23 -8.32
CA GLN A 205 -41.22 5.20 -9.77
C GLN A 205 -39.85 5.56 -10.35
N GLN A 206 -39.19 6.57 -9.76
CA GLN A 206 -37.82 6.95 -10.15
C GLN A 206 -36.81 5.86 -9.81
N VAL A 207 -36.94 5.20 -8.65
CA VAL A 207 -36.12 4.04 -8.26
C VAL A 207 -36.21 2.94 -9.33
N THR A 208 -37.42 2.48 -9.65
CA THR A 208 -37.64 1.41 -10.64
C THR A 208 -37.10 1.81 -12.01
N THR A 209 -37.43 3.01 -12.48
CA THR A 209 -36.98 3.51 -13.79
C THR A 209 -35.45 3.59 -13.84
N SER A 210 -34.80 3.99 -12.76
CA SER A 210 -33.34 4.08 -12.69
C SER A 210 -32.70 2.71 -12.81
N MET A 211 -33.25 1.67 -12.16
CA MET A 211 -32.75 0.30 -12.29
C MET A 211 -32.95 -0.26 -13.71
N ASP A 212 -34.09 0.02 -14.34
CA ASP A 212 -34.33 -0.42 -15.72
C ASP A 212 -33.39 0.25 -16.71
N ILE A 213 -33.03 1.53 -16.48
CA ILE A 213 -31.99 2.19 -17.28
C ILE A 213 -30.62 1.51 -17.06
N ILE A 214 -30.27 1.10 -15.83
CA ILE A 214 -28.99 0.39 -15.59
C ILE A 214 -28.91 -0.92 -16.38
N CYS A 215 -29.98 -1.72 -16.39
CA CYS A 215 -30.01 -2.97 -17.16
C CYS A 215 -30.22 -2.77 -18.67
N GLY A 216 -30.55 -1.55 -19.12
CA GLY A 216 -30.86 -1.27 -20.51
C GLY A 216 -29.71 -1.62 -21.46
N GLN A 217 -30.04 -1.86 -22.73
CA GLN A 217 -29.07 -2.18 -23.79
C GLN A 217 -28.18 -3.38 -23.42
N ASP A 218 -28.80 -4.48 -22.95
CA ASP A 218 -28.12 -5.72 -22.58
C ASP A 218 -27.01 -5.56 -21.53
N GLY A 219 -27.23 -4.65 -20.56
CA GLY A 219 -26.32 -4.43 -19.42
C GLY A 219 -25.22 -3.41 -19.68
N LEU A 220 -25.35 -2.57 -20.72
CA LEU A 220 -24.37 -1.53 -21.06
C LEU A 220 -23.98 -0.63 -19.87
N PHE A 221 -24.88 -0.42 -18.92
CA PHE A 221 -24.65 0.45 -17.77
C PHE A 221 -24.42 -0.31 -16.47
N GLY A 222 -24.54 -1.64 -16.44
CA GLY A 222 -24.29 -2.48 -15.28
C GLY A 222 -25.37 -3.52 -14.99
N PHE A 223 -25.28 -4.10 -13.80
CA PHE A 223 -26.11 -5.23 -13.37
C PHE A 223 -27.02 -4.86 -12.20
N ILE A 224 -28.17 -5.53 -12.12
CA ILE A 224 -29.07 -5.48 -10.97
C ILE A 224 -29.33 -6.91 -10.50
N GLY A 225 -29.05 -7.22 -9.24
CA GLY A 225 -29.36 -8.51 -8.61
C GLY A 225 -29.96 -8.32 -7.22
N GLU A 226 -30.20 -9.41 -6.52
CA GLU A 226 -30.74 -9.41 -5.14
C GLU A 226 -29.74 -10.02 -4.15
N SER A 227 -29.82 -9.61 -2.89
CA SER A 227 -28.96 -10.16 -1.83
C SER A 227 -29.21 -11.65 -1.58
N SER A 228 -30.40 -12.15 -1.90
CA SER A 228 -30.78 -13.57 -1.79
C SER A 228 -29.82 -14.48 -2.57
N ASP A 229 -29.45 -14.10 -3.79
CA ASP A 229 -28.48 -14.84 -4.61
C ASP A 229 -27.08 -14.79 -4.00
N PHE A 230 -26.67 -13.61 -3.48
CA PHE A 230 -25.38 -13.45 -2.81
C PHE A 230 -25.25 -14.41 -1.62
N PHE A 231 -26.28 -14.48 -0.75
CA PHE A 231 -26.29 -15.39 0.39
C PHE A 231 -26.30 -16.86 -0.04
N ALA A 232 -27.08 -17.21 -1.08
CA ALA A 232 -27.13 -18.56 -1.61
C ALA A 232 -25.77 -19.00 -2.17
N SER A 233 -25.07 -18.10 -2.88
CA SER A 233 -23.74 -18.35 -3.42
C SER A 233 -22.68 -18.46 -2.33
N ALA A 234 -22.68 -17.54 -1.36
CA ALA A 234 -21.74 -17.52 -0.24
C ALA A 234 -21.89 -18.74 0.70
N SER A 235 -23.12 -19.25 0.88
CA SER A 235 -23.35 -20.45 1.70
C SER A 235 -22.75 -21.69 1.04
N LYS A 236 -22.93 -21.84 -0.28
CA LYS A 236 -22.34 -22.95 -1.06
C LYS A 236 -20.81 -22.92 -1.05
N SER A 237 -20.19 -21.75 -1.08
CA SER A 237 -18.72 -21.65 -1.07
C SER A 237 -18.12 -22.05 0.28
N ARG A 238 -18.83 -21.81 1.39
CA ARG A 238 -18.42 -22.23 2.74
C ARG A 238 -18.52 -23.74 2.94
N GLU A 239 -19.51 -24.41 2.34
CA GLU A 239 -19.62 -25.88 2.38
C GLU A 239 -18.45 -26.60 1.68
N LEU A 240 -17.80 -25.94 0.73
CA LEU A 240 -16.72 -26.51 -0.09
C LEU A 240 -15.31 -26.31 0.50
N THR A 241 -15.17 -25.78 1.72
CA THR A 241 -13.85 -25.50 2.30
C THR A 241 -13.76 -25.98 3.75
N PRO A 242 -13.27 -27.22 4.02
CA PRO A 242 -12.68 -27.50 5.31
C PRO A 242 -11.47 -26.57 5.49
N PRO A 243 -11.31 -25.87 6.62
CA PRO A 243 -10.07 -25.16 6.89
C PRO A 243 -8.96 -26.20 7.07
N SER A 244 -8.24 -26.52 6.00
CA SER A 244 -6.94 -27.18 6.11
C SER A 244 -5.92 -26.10 6.47
N THR A 245 -5.93 -25.66 7.72
CA THR A 245 -4.78 -24.97 8.30
C THR A 245 -3.67 -26.01 8.44
N PRO A 246 -2.57 -25.94 7.68
CA PRO A 246 -1.41 -26.74 7.99
C PRO A 246 -1.00 -26.44 9.44
N PRO A 247 -0.51 -27.42 10.21
CA PRO A 247 0.14 -27.10 11.47
C PRO A 247 1.20 -26.03 11.21
N ALA A 248 1.18 -24.95 11.99
CA ALA A 248 2.29 -23.99 11.98
C ALA A 248 3.57 -24.79 12.25
N SER A 249 4.56 -24.75 11.36
CA SER A 249 5.88 -25.19 11.77
C SER A 249 6.35 -24.24 12.87
N GLU A 250 7.01 -24.75 13.90
CA GLU A 250 7.53 -23.92 15.00
C GLU A 250 8.51 -22.83 14.48
N ASP A 251 9.04 -23.02 13.27
CA ASP A 251 10.13 -22.25 12.70
C ASP A 251 9.73 -20.96 11.93
N THR A 252 8.44 -20.70 11.64
CA THR A 252 8.05 -19.47 10.90
C THR A 252 6.87 -18.72 11.54
N LEU A 253 6.90 -17.38 11.46
CA LEU A 253 5.74 -16.56 11.82
C LEU A 253 4.64 -16.73 10.77
N LEU A 254 3.40 -16.86 11.24
CA LEU A 254 2.25 -16.96 10.35
C LEU A 254 2.02 -15.63 9.59
N PRO A 255 1.51 -15.68 8.34
CA PRO A 255 1.08 -14.48 7.62
C PRO A 255 0.06 -13.66 8.41
N ILE A 256 0.00 -12.34 8.18
CA ILE A 256 -0.83 -11.41 8.98
C ILE A 256 -2.30 -11.86 9.01
N ALA A 257 -2.86 -12.23 7.86
CA ALA A 257 -4.24 -12.66 7.76
C ALA A 257 -4.55 -13.91 8.60
N GLN A 258 -3.59 -14.85 8.71
CA GLN A 258 -3.76 -16.06 9.51
C GLN A 258 -3.66 -15.76 11.01
N LEU A 259 -2.72 -14.89 11.43
CA LEU A 259 -2.66 -14.42 12.82
C LEU A 259 -3.97 -13.75 13.23
N GLN A 260 -4.49 -12.85 12.40
CA GLN A 260 -5.76 -12.18 12.66
C GLN A 260 -6.93 -13.16 12.79
N GLN A 261 -6.99 -14.20 11.95
CA GLN A 261 -8.03 -15.23 12.05
C GLN A 261 -7.92 -16.01 13.37
N ARG A 262 -6.69 -16.31 13.82
CA ARG A 262 -6.45 -17.01 15.09
C ARG A 262 -6.76 -16.13 16.31
N TYR A 263 -6.46 -14.83 16.25
CA TYR A 263 -6.87 -13.86 17.27
C TYR A 263 -8.40 -13.77 17.36
N LYS A 264 -9.09 -13.65 16.22
CA LYS A 264 -10.56 -13.60 16.16
C LYS A 264 -11.23 -14.86 16.71
N SER A 265 -10.61 -16.02 16.54
CA SER A 265 -11.13 -17.31 17.03
C SER A 265 -10.69 -17.64 18.46
N GLY A 266 -9.86 -16.81 19.10
CA GLY A 266 -9.30 -17.08 20.44
C GLY A 266 -8.29 -18.23 20.47
N LEU A 267 -7.85 -18.73 19.31
CA LEU A 267 -6.84 -19.78 19.18
C LEU A 267 -5.42 -19.26 19.42
N GLU A 268 -5.25 -17.93 19.39
CA GLU A 268 -3.98 -17.26 19.63
C GLU A 268 -4.21 -15.94 20.37
N SER A 269 -3.15 -15.39 20.99
CA SER A 269 -3.19 -14.10 21.68
C SER A 269 -1.92 -13.28 21.39
N PRO A 270 -1.98 -11.94 21.33
CA PRO A 270 -0.81 -11.09 21.11
C PRO A 270 0.39 -11.43 22.01
N GLU A 271 0.13 -11.73 23.29
CA GLU A 271 1.14 -12.06 24.30
C GLU A 271 1.93 -13.33 23.96
N LYS A 272 1.22 -14.39 23.51
CA LYS A 272 1.84 -15.64 23.07
C LYS A 272 2.68 -15.46 21.81
N VAL A 273 2.22 -14.64 20.88
CA VAL A 273 2.97 -14.33 19.65
C VAL A 273 4.22 -13.54 19.99
N ILE A 274 4.13 -12.54 20.86
CA ILE A 274 5.30 -11.79 21.34
C ILE A 274 6.29 -12.70 22.09
N GLN A 275 5.80 -13.59 22.95
CA GLN A 275 6.65 -14.57 23.63
C GLN A 275 7.43 -15.43 22.62
N ALA A 276 6.74 -15.98 21.61
CA ALA A 276 7.38 -16.77 20.56
C ALA A 276 8.34 -15.95 19.68
N VAL A 277 8.06 -14.66 19.45
CA VAL A 277 8.96 -13.73 18.74
C VAL A 277 10.26 -13.56 19.51
N TYR A 278 10.22 -13.26 20.81
CA TYR A 278 11.42 -13.08 21.61
C TYR A 278 12.22 -14.38 21.76
N ASP A 279 11.56 -15.53 21.87
CA ASP A 279 12.23 -16.84 21.88
C ASP A 279 12.97 -17.12 20.56
N ARG A 280 12.45 -16.65 19.41
CA ARG A 280 13.15 -16.72 18.12
C ARG A 280 14.32 -15.75 18.05
N ILE A 281 14.12 -14.50 18.48
CA ILE A 281 15.16 -13.47 18.48
C ILE A 281 16.39 -13.96 19.26
N GLU A 282 16.22 -14.44 20.49
CA GLU A 282 17.32 -14.91 21.35
C GLU A 282 18.08 -16.11 20.76
N LYS A 283 17.40 -17.00 20.03
CA LYS A 283 18.05 -18.10 19.31
C LYS A 283 18.83 -17.59 18.11
N TYR A 284 18.26 -16.65 17.35
CA TYR A 284 18.82 -16.15 16.10
C TYR A 284 20.01 -15.21 16.31
N GLU A 285 20.11 -14.54 17.46
CA GLU A 285 21.28 -13.72 17.81
C GLU A 285 22.60 -14.50 17.77
N LYS A 286 22.56 -15.82 17.98
CA LYS A 286 23.74 -16.69 17.87
C LYS A 286 24.16 -16.96 16.42
N ILE A 287 23.25 -16.76 15.47
CA ILE A 287 23.46 -16.98 14.04
C ILE A 287 23.93 -15.68 13.40
N ASN A 288 23.21 -14.59 13.65
CA ASN A 288 23.51 -13.27 13.09
C ASN A 288 23.31 -12.19 14.17
N PRO A 289 24.34 -11.90 14.98
CA PRO A 289 24.23 -10.95 16.10
C PRO A 289 24.07 -9.49 15.64
N ALA A 290 24.36 -9.18 14.38
CA ALA A 290 24.37 -7.82 13.84
C ALA A 290 22.99 -7.30 13.39
N VAL A 291 21.91 -8.08 13.53
CA VAL A 291 20.58 -7.71 13.00
C VAL A 291 19.97 -6.48 13.71
N TRP A 292 20.19 -6.35 15.01
CA TRP A 292 19.53 -5.35 15.86
C TRP A 292 20.54 -4.31 16.38
N ILE A 293 20.10 -3.05 16.48
CA ILE A 293 20.83 -2.00 17.21
C ILE A 293 20.28 -1.88 18.62
N THR A 294 18.96 -1.74 18.74
CA THR A 294 18.25 -1.74 20.02
C THR A 294 16.96 -2.55 19.91
N LYS A 295 16.53 -3.11 21.04
CA LYS A 295 15.29 -3.86 21.17
C LYS A 295 14.57 -3.39 22.43
N GLN A 296 13.24 -3.41 22.41
CA GLN A 296 12.51 -3.43 23.66
C GLN A 296 12.90 -4.69 24.45
N THR A 297 12.80 -4.60 25.77
CA THR A 297 12.87 -5.80 26.59
C THR A 297 11.65 -6.68 26.35
N ARG A 298 11.79 -7.99 26.57
CA ARG A 298 10.68 -8.94 26.49
C ARG A 298 9.50 -8.50 27.36
N ASP A 299 9.79 -8.01 28.56
CA ASP A 299 8.77 -7.55 29.52
C ASP A 299 8.01 -6.31 29.00
N GLU A 300 8.70 -5.31 28.44
CA GLU A 300 8.06 -4.13 27.85
C GLU A 300 7.12 -4.51 26.70
N ALA A 301 7.56 -5.41 25.81
CA ALA A 301 6.74 -5.85 24.69
C ALA A 301 5.54 -6.69 25.14
N LEU A 302 5.69 -7.53 26.17
CA LEU A 302 4.57 -8.29 26.76
C LEU A 302 3.57 -7.36 27.47
N VAL A 303 4.04 -6.32 28.15
CA VAL A 303 3.16 -5.29 28.74
C VAL A 303 2.37 -4.58 27.65
N ALA A 304 3.00 -4.19 26.54
CA ALA A 304 2.32 -3.59 25.40
C ALA A 304 1.28 -4.53 24.77
N ALA A 305 1.63 -5.81 24.60
CA ALA A 305 0.72 -6.83 24.09
C ALA A 305 -0.50 -7.02 24.99
N LYS A 306 -0.29 -7.08 26.31
CA LYS A 306 -1.37 -7.20 27.29
C LYS A 306 -2.29 -5.98 27.31
N ALA A 307 -1.71 -4.77 27.29
CA ALA A 307 -2.48 -3.53 27.23
C ALA A 307 -3.32 -3.45 25.94
N LEU A 308 -2.78 -3.93 24.81
CA LEU A 308 -3.52 -4.04 23.55
C LEU A 308 -4.69 -5.01 23.69
N SER A 309 -4.47 -6.19 24.26
CA SER A 309 -5.53 -7.18 24.52
C SER A 309 -6.65 -6.63 25.39
N GLU A 310 -6.30 -5.97 26.50
CA GLU A 310 -7.26 -5.34 27.42
C GLU A 310 -8.05 -4.21 26.76
N LYS A 311 -7.39 -3.39 25.93
CA LYS A 311 -8.02 -2.27 25.21
C LYS A 311 -9.11 -2.71 24.26
N PHE A 312 -8.98 -3.87 23.62
CA PHE A 312 -9.91 -4.32 22.57
C PHE A 312 -10.86 -5.45 23.01
N VAL A 313 -11.00 -5.71 24.32
CA VAL A 313 -12.01 -6.66 24.82
C VAL A 313 -13.42 -6.19 24.41
N GLY A 314 -14.13 -7.04 23.67
CA GLY A 314 -15.49 -6.73 23.19
C GLY A 314 -15.56 -5.64 22.12
N MET A 315 -14.41 -5.16 21.62
CA MET A 315 -14.32 -4.16 20.56
C MET A 315 -13.81 -4.81 19.25
N PRO A 316 -14.14 -4.23 18.09
CA PRO A 316 -13.52 -4.64 16.84
C PRO A 316 -12.00 -4.49 16.88
N MET A 317 -11.29 -5.56 16.50
CA MET A 317 -9.83 -5.54 16.39
C MET A 317 -9.39 -4.65 15.23
N PRO A 318 -8.34 -3.82 15.40
CA PRO A 318 -7.80 -2.97 14.35
C PRO A 318 -7.00 -3.78 13.31
N PRO A 319 -6.66 -3.16 12.15
CA PRO A 319 -6.11 -3.88 10.99
C PRO A 319 -4.75 -4.56 11.18
N LEU A 320 -3.98 -4.22 12.21
CA LEU A 320 -2.70 -4.85 12.52
C LEU A 320 -2.64 -5.30 13.99
N TYR A 321 -3.79 -5.61 14.58
CA TYR A 321 -3.92 -6.06 15.97
C TYR A 321 -2.94 -7.19 16.31
N GLY A 322 -2.01 -6.91 17.22
CA GLY A 322 -1.05 -7.88 17.76
C GLY A 322 0.00 -8.33 16.75
N ILE A 323 0.22 -7.58 15.67
CA ILE A 323 1.20 -7.91 14.64
C ILE A 323 2.57 -7.32 15.02
N PRO A 324 3.61 -8.13 15.26
CA PRO A 324 4.94 -7.65 15.64
C PRO A 324 5.67 -7.03 14.45
N PHE A 325 6.23 -5.84 14.65
CA PHE A 325 7.02 -5.13 13.63
C PHE A 325 8.25 -4.46 14.22
N ALA A 326 9.22 -4.18 13.35
CA ALA A 326 10.42 -3.44 13.72
C ALA A 326 10.76 -2.38 12.66
N LEU A 327 11.66 -1.47 13.03
CA LEU A 327 11.98 -0.29 12.24
C LEU A 327 13.46 -0.23 11.97
N LYS A 328 13.85 0.17 10.76
CA LYS A 328 15.22 0.60 10.50
C LYS A 328 15.63 1.75 11.43
N ASP A 329 16.88 1.79 11.88
CA ASP A 329 17.34 2.79 12.86
C ASP A 329 17.57 4.22 12.34
N ASN A 330 16.79 4.62 11.35
CA ASN A 330 16.65 6.00 10.90
C ASN A 330 15.19 6.47 10.92
N ILE A 331 14.30 5.75 11.62
CA ILE A 331 12.88 6.06 11.75
C ILE A 331 12.57 6.27 13.24
N ASP A 332 11.91 7.38 13.56
CA ASP A 332 11.68 7.84 14.91
C ASP A 332 10.49 7.17 15.59
N VAL A 333 10.72 6.85 16.87
CA VAL A 333 9.70 6.43 17.85
C VAL A 333 9.92 7.28 19.08
N GLU A 334 8.88 7.94 19.57
CA GLU A 334 8.98 8.82 20.75
C GLU A 334 9.67 8.11 21.93
N GLY A 335 10.64 8.80 22.55
CA GLY A 335 11.39 8.27 23.69
C GLY A 335 12.47 7.23 23.34
N VAL A 336 12.55 6.77 22.10
CA VAL A 336 13.56 5.82 21.63
C VAL A 336 14.72 6.57 20.97
N VAL A 337 15.95 6.06 21.14
CA VAL A 337 17.13 6.61 20.47
C VAL A 337 17.11 6.23 18.99
N THR A 338 17.35 7.21 18.12
CA THR A 338 17.63 7.03 16.69
C THR A 338 19.10 7.35 16.48
N THR A 339 19.89 6.38 16.01
CA THR A 339 21.35 6.59 15.79
C THR A 339 21.72 6.77 14.33
N ALA A 340 20.90 6.28 13.39
CA ALA A 340 21.27 6.12 11.99
C ALA A 340 22.65 5.45 11.81
N THR A 341 23.00 4.54 12.73
CA THR A 341 24.29 3.83 12.87
C THR A 341 25.51 4.75 13.03
N LEU A 342 25.33 5.90 13.68
CA LEU A 342 26.39 6.84 14.02
C LEU A 342 26.16 7.40 15.42
N GLU A 343 26.96 6.96 16.40
CA GLU A 343 26.81 7.37 17.81
C GLU A 343 26.83 8.89 17.99
N SER A 344 27.73 9.59 17.29
CA SER A 344 27.82 11.05 17.34
C SER A 344 26.59 11.79 16.78
N PHE A 345 25.71 11.09 16.04
CA PHE A 345 24.45 11.61 15.50
C PHE A 345 23.24 11.23 16.37
N ALA A 346 23.42 10.36 17.36
CA ALA A 346 22.31 9.78 18.12
C ALA A 346 21.50 10.85 18.87
N TYR A 347 20.18 10.70 18.83
CA TYR A 347 19.25 11.53 19.59
C TYR A 347 18.05 10.70 20.07
N THR A 348 17.47 11.08 21.21
CA THR A 348 16.17 10.56 21.64
C THR A 348 15.07 11.30 20.89
N ALA A 349 14.27 10.58 20.11
CA ALA A 349 13.20 11.18 19.33
C ALA A 349 12.11 11.77 20.24
N LYS A 350 11.64 12.98 19.89
CA LYS A 350 10.60 13.71 20.64
C LYS A 350 9.18 13.40 20.19
N SER A 351 9.04 12.68 19.08
CA SER A 351 7.76 12.33 18.48
C SER A 351 7.94 11.08 17.63
N THR A 352 6.92 10.24 17.59
CA THR A 352 6.85 9.09 16.69
C THR A 352 6.60 9.55 15.25
N ALA A 353 7.30 8.97 14.28
CA ALA A 353 7.07 9.24 12.86
C ALA A 353 5.60 8.96 12.48
N PRO A 354 4.91 9.81 11.67
CA PRO A 354 3.48 9.64 11.39
C PRO A 354 3.12 8.26 10.83
N ALA A 355 3.95 7.71 9.94
CA ALA A 355 3.76 6.36 9.42
C ALA A 355 3.82 5.28 10.51
N VAL A 356 4.69 5.45 11.51
CA VAL A 356 4.79 4.52 12.65
C VAL A 356 3.60 4.69 13.59
N GLN A 357 3.13 5.92 13.83
CA GLN A 357 1.94 6.16 14.65
C GLN A 357 0.71 5.47 14.05
N LEU A 358 0.55 5.52 12.71
CA LEU A 358 -0.53 4.80 12.03
C LEU A 358 -0.47 3.28 12.26
N LEU A 359 0.73 2.69 12.30
CA LEU A 359 0.90 1.26 12.62
C LEU A 359 0.51 0.95 14.07
N LEU A 360 0.94 1.78 15.03
CA LEU A 360 0.61 1.62 16.45
C LEU A 360 -0.90 1.79 16.68
N ASP A 361 -1.52 2.78 16.06
CA ASP A 361 -2.97 3.02 16.11
C ASP A 361 -3.76 1.86 15.48
N ALA A 362 -3.19 1.22 14.45
CA ALA A 362 -3.72 0.00 13.86
C ALA A 362 -3.46 -1.26 14.73
N GLY A 363 -2.86 -1.12 15.91
CA GLY A 363 -2.65 -2.19 16.89
C GLY A 363 -1.40 -3.04 16.66
N ALA A 364 -0.48 -2.59 15.81
CA ALA A 364 0.80 -3.28 15.63
C ALA A 364 1.69 -3.11 16.88
N LEU A 365 2.53 -4.11 17.15
CA LEU A 365 3.41 -4.15 18.32
C LEU A 365 4.87 -3.92 17.91
N TYR A 366 5.44 -2.81 18.37
CA TYR A 366 6.81 -2.42 18.07
C TYR A 366 7.83 -3.28 18.84
N ILE A 367 8.87 -3.78 18.17
CA ILE A 367 9.89 -4.67 18.77
C ILE A 367 11.24 -3.98 18.97
N GLY A 368 11.70 -3.16 18.02
CA GLY A 368 13.04 -2.57 18.11
C GLY A 368 13.54 -1.85 16.86
N LYS A 369 14.78 -1.35 16.95
CA LYS A 369 15.51 -0.68 15.88
C LYS A 369 16.53 -1.64 15.24
N LEU A 370 16.46 -1.76 13.92
CA LEU A 370 17.23 -2.69 13.11
C LEU A 370 18.44 -2.03 12.49
N ASN A 371 19.50 -2.82 12.30
CA ASN A 371 20.76 -2.39 11.74
C ASN A 371 20.63 -1.93 10.28
N MET A 372 21.54 -1.05 9.86
CA MET A 372 21.55 -0.41 8.55
C MET A 372 22.95 0.02 8.13
N ASP A 373 23.16 0.30 6.83
CA ASP A 373 24.37 1.04 6.42
C ASP A 373 24.32 2.48 6.97
N GLN A 374 25.45 2.98 7.45
CA GLN A 374 25.61 4.28 8.10
C GLN A 374 24.97 5.43 7.31
N LEU A 375 24.08 6.18 7.99
CA LEU A 375 23.31 7.29 7.44
C LEU A 375 22.55 6.92 6.15
N ALA A 376 22.08 5.67 6.05
CA ALA A 376 21.44 5.09 4.87
C ALA A 376 22.28 5.27 3.58
N THR A 377 23.60 5.16 3.72
CA THR A 377 24.56 5.36 2.64
C THR A 377 25.25 4.04 2.30
N GLY A 378 24.55 3.18 1.57
CA GLY A 378 25.04 1.89 1.10
C GLY A 378 23.93 0.98 0.59
N LEU A 379 24.32 -0.04 -0.16
CA LEU A 379 23.48 -1.13 -0.65
C LEU A 379 23.99 -2.50 -0.20
N SER A 380 24.91 -2.56 0.77
CA SER A 380 25.57 -3.80 1.19
C SER A 380 25.14 -4.32 2.56
N GLY A 381 24.93 -3.44 3.54
CA GLY A 381 24.78 -3.80 4.95
C GLY A 381 26.10 -3.91 5.71
N CYS A 382 27.25 -3.70 5.05
CA CYS A 382 28.58 -3.83 5.66
C CYS A 382 29.10 -2.55 6.32
N ARG A 383 28.37 -1.43 6.24
CA ARG A 383 28.87 -0.10 6.65
C ARG A 383 28.29 0.31 8.00
N SER A 384 28.36 -0.57 9.00
CA SER A 384 27.80 -0.32 10.34
C SER A 384 28.80 -0.63 11.44
N PRO A 385 28.94 0.25 12.46
CA PRO A 385 29.75 -0.06 13.65
C PRO A 385 29.11 -1.15 14.54
N TYR A 386 27.85 -1.52 14.29
CA TYR A 386 27.12 -2.58 15.01
C TYR A 386 27.35 -3.97 14.40
N GLY A 387 28.31 -4.10 13.49
CA GLY A 387 28.62 -5.33 12.76
C GLY A 387 27.87 -5.44 11.44
N THR A 388 28.25 -6.45 10.65
CA THR A 388 27.72 -6.71 9.29
C THR A 388 26.69 -7.84 9.33
N PRO A 389 25.40 -7.55 9.10
CA PRO A 389 24.42 -8.60 8.84
C PRO A 389 24.74 -9.32 7.53
N HIS A 390 24.62 -10.64 7.53
CA HIS A 390 24.74 -11.47 6.32
C HIS A 390 23.36 -11.97 5.85
N SER A 391 23.30 -12.47 4.62
CA SER A 391 22.08 -13.10 4.08
C SER A 391 21.65 -14.29 4.95
N VAL A 392 20.33 -14.52 5.07
CA VAL A 392 19.79 -15.70 5.77
C VAL A 392 20.16 -17.01 5.07
N TYR A 393 20.52 -16.95 3.78
CA TYR A 393 20.87 -18.11 2.95
C TYR A 393 22.38 -18.42 2.92
N SER A 394 23.23 -17.46 3.30
CA SER A 394 24.67 -17.66 3.35
C SER A 394 25.33 -16.63 4.25
N LYS A 395 26.13 -17.12 5.22
CA LYS A 395 26.93 -16.27 6.12
C LYS A 395 28.04 -15.48 5.42
N ASP A 396 28.47 -15.95 4.24
CA ASP A 396 29.55 -15.34 3.48
C ASP A 396 29.04 -14.23 2.56
N HIS A 397 27.72 -14.14 2.33
CA HIS A 397 27.11 -13.19 1.43
C HIS A 397 26.48 -12.01 2.17
N ILE A 398 26.58 -10.83 1.55
CA ILE A 398 26.02 -9.61 2.12
C ILE A 398 24.51 -9.75 2.31
N SER A 399 23.94 -9.13 3.34
CA SER A 399 22.48 -9.04 3.48
C SER A 399 21.85 -8.14 2.43
N GLY A 400 22.65 -7.26 1.81
CA GLY A 400 22.16 -6.09 1.10
C GLY A 400 21.82 -4.96 2.08
N GLY A 401 21.67 -3.76 1.54
CA GLY A 401 21.45 -2.56 2.34
C GLY A 401 20.72 -1.45 1.56
N SER A 402 20.49 -0.29 2.17
CA SER A 402 20.90 0.04 3.53
C SER A 402 19.94 -0.50 4.61
N SER A 403 18.77 -1.07 4.27
CA SER A 403 17.85 -1.66 5.26
C SER A 403 18.23 -3.11 5.59
N SER A 404 19.48 -3.34 5.99
CA SER A 404 20.09 -4.67 6.15
C SER A 404 19.41 -5.51 7.24
N GLY A 405 19.37 -5.01 8.47
CA GLY A 405 18.70 -5.67 9.59
C GLY A 405 17.20 -5.88 9.34
N SER A 406 16.55 -4.93 8.65
CA SER A 406 15.13 -5.03 8.23
C SER A 406 14.84 -6.26 7.40
N ALA A 407 15.64 -6.55 6.38
CA ALA A 407 15.41 -7.72 5.55
C ALA A 407 15.75 -9.02 6.27
N VAL A 408 16.85 -9.06 7.02
CA VAL A 408 17.24 -10.27 7.77
C VAL A 408 16.19 -10.61 8.83
N ALA A 409 15.70 -9.62 9.59
CA ALA A 409 14.69 -9.85 10.63
C ALA A 409 13.38 -10.41 10.08
N VAL A 410 12.93 -9.94 8.90
CA VAL A 410 11.73 -10.44 8.24
C VAL A 410 11.97 -11.83 7.65
N ALA A 411 13.06 -12.03 6.91
CA ALA A 411 13.36 -13.30 6.25
C ALA A 411 13.63 -14.45 7.24
N ALA A 412 14.20 -14.13 8.42
CA ALA A 412 14.39 -15.09 9.51
C ALA A 412 13.14 -15.28 10.39
N GLY A 413 12.01 -14.62 10.08
CA GLY A 413 10.77 -14.75 10.84
C GLY A 413 10.85 -14.20 12.26
N LEU A 414 11.66 -13.17 12.50
CA LEU A 414 11.79 -12.50 13.80
C LEU A 414 10.70 -11.45 14.02
N VAL A 415 10.15 -10.90 12.95
CA VAL A 415 9.01 -9.97 12.94
C VAL A 415 8.14 -10.26 11.72
N SER A 416 6.87 -9.85 11.76
CA SER A 416 5.94 -10.07 10.62
C SER A 416 6.24 -9.14 9.45
N PHE A 417 6.72 -7.93 9.71
CA PHE A 417 7.17 -6.98 8.71
C PHE A 417 8.13 -5.96 9.35
N ALA A 418 8.82 -5.20 8.50
CA ALA A 418 9.63 -4.06 8.93
C ALA A 418 9.42 -2.85 8.01
N LEU A 419 9.51 -1.65 8.59
CA LEU A 419 9.72 -0.44 7.78
C LEU A 419 11.21 -0.20 7.59
N GLY A 420 11.60 -0.06 6.33
CA GLY A 420 12.91 0.39 5.89
C GLY A 420 12.82 1.76 5.22
N THR A 421 13.90 2.14 4.54
CA THR A 421 13.90 3.30 3.65
C THR A 421 14.52 2.92 2.31
N ASP A 422 14.13 3.62 1.26
CA ASP A 422 14.64 3.42 -0.08
C ASP A 422 14.84 4.77 -0.77
N THR A 423 16.11 5.15 -0.93
CA THR A 423 16.55 6.26 -1.79
C THR A 423 17.01 5.75 -3.15
N ALA A 424 17.78 4.65 -3.12
CA ALA A 424 18.57 4.16 -4.23
C ALA A 424 18.46 2.64 -4.41
N GLY A 425 17.48 1.98 -3.79
CA GLY A 425 17.35 0.52 -3.74
C GLY A 425 17.34 -0.06 -2.34
N SER A 426 17.41 0.77 -1.29
CA SER A 426 17.64 0.31 0.08
C SER A 426 16.51 -0.50 0.73
N GLY A 427 15.32 -0.56 0.13
CA GLY A 427 14.26 -1.49 0.51
C GLY A 427 14.14 -2.71 -0.41
N ARG A 428 14.68 -2.61 -1.63
CA ARG A 428 14.56 -3.62 -2.71
C ARG A 428 15.74 -4.60 -2.75
N ILE A 429 16.97 -4.10 -2.70
CA ILE A 429 18.20 -4.91 -2.69
C ILE A 429 18.24 -5.90 -1.53
N PRO A 430 18.07 -5.48 -0.25
CA PRO A 430 18.16 -6.41 0.86
C PRO A 430 17.01 -7.43 0.85
N ALA A 431 15.83 -7.06 0.35
CA ALA A 431 14.73 -8.02 0.17
C ALA A 431 15.08 -9.10 -0.87
N ALA A 432 15.64 -8.71 -2.02
CA ALA A 432 16.06 -9.64 -3.06
C ALA A 432 17.11 -10.65 -2.56
N PHE A 433 18.13 -10.19 -1.83
CA PHE A 433 19.20 -11.06 -1.28
C PHE A 433 18.77 -11.93 -0.11
N ASN A 434 17.55 -11.74 0.40
CA ASN A 434 16.94 -12.57 1.44
C ASN A 434 15.63 -13.23 0.98
N GLY A 435 15.36 -13.24 -0.32
CA GLY A 435 14.26 -14.01 -0.91
C GLY A 435 12.85 -13.61 -0.46
N ILE A 436 12.68 -12.37 0.02
CA ILE A 436 11.42 -11.81 0.53
C ILE A 436 10.98 -10.59 -0.30
N VAL A 437 9.86 -9.98 0.07
CA VAL A 437 9.28 -8.84 -0.63
C VAL A 437 9.82 -7.52 -0.10
N GLY A 438 10.28 -6.67 -1.02
CA GLY A 438 10.69 -5.29 -0.75
C GLY A 438 9.83 -4.32 -1.54
N PHE A 439 8.83 -3.71 -0.90
CA PHE A 439 7.91 -2.77 -1.54
C PHE A 439 8.35 -1.32 -1.30
N LYS A 440 8.54 -0.59 -2.40
CA LYS A 440 8.88 0.82 -2.46
C LYS A 440 7.69 1.60 -3.03
N PRO A 441 6.84 2.19 -2.17
CA PRO A 441 5.71 2.98 -2.63
C PRO A 441 6.12 4.19 -3.48
N THR A 442 5.15 4.80 -4.15
CA THR A 442 5.29 6.10 -4.79
C THR A 442 5.81 7.12 -3.77
N LYS A 443 6.84 7.88 -4.15
CA LYS A 443 7.42 8.89 -3.25
C LYS A 443 6.36 9.91 -2.83
N GLY A 444 6.34 10.25 -1.54
CA GLY A 444 5.39 11.22 -0.97
C GLY A 444 4.01 10.67 -0.65
N THR A 445 3.74 9.37 -0.81
CA THR A 445 2.47 8.76 -0.36
C THR A 445 2.52 8.28 1.09
N LEU A 446 3.71 7.91 1.56
CA LEU A 446 4.01 7.73 2.97
C LEU A 446 4.77 8.96 3.46
N SER A 447 4.36 9.51 4.60
CA SER A 447 5.06 10.63 5.24
C SER A 447 6.52 10.25 5.56
N ALA A 448 7.44 11.12 5.17
CA ALA A 448 8.87 11.02 5.49
C ALA A 448 9.23 11.74 6.80
N ARG A 449 8.26 12.37 7.49
CA ARG A 449 8.51 13.01 8.78
C ARG A 449 8.92 11.99 9.85
N GLY A 450 9.88 12.36 10.68
CA GLY A 450 10.47 11.44 11.67
C GLY A 450 11.38 10.37 11.06
N MET A 451 11.71 10.45 9.77
CA MET A 451 12.80 9.69 9.17
C MET A 451 14.02 10.59 9.03
N VAL A 452 15.19 10.13 9.48
CA VAL A 452 16.46 10.81 9.23
C VAL A 452 16.74 10.75 7.73
N PRO A 453 16.80 11.90 7.02
CA PRO A 453 16.91 11.93 5.58
C PRO A 453 18.33 11.58 5.12
N ALA A 454 18.41 10.78 4.06
CA ALA A 454 19.62 10.54 3.29
C ALA A 454 19.66 11.47 2.07
N CYS A 455 18.59 11.52 1.27
CA CYS A 455 18.38 12.50 0.22
C CYS A 455 16.92 12.93 0.28
N LYS A 456 16.62 14.00 1.02
CA LYS A 456 15.24 14.34 1.41
C LYS A 456 14.23 14.39 0.24
N SER A 457 14.66 14.88 -0.93
CA SER A 457 13.84 14.98 -2.14
C SER A 457 13.57 13.65 -2.84
N LEU A 458 14.31 12.60 -2.50
CA LEU A 458 14.26 11.27 -3.12
C LEU A 458 13.80 10.18 -2.16
N ASP A 459 13.95 10.38 -0.86
CA ASP A 459 13.70 9.35 0.14
C ASP A 459 12.23 8.93 0.17
N THR A 460 12.02 7.63 0.36
CA THR A 460 10.71 7.04 0.62
C THR A 460 10.85 5.98 1.71
N LEU A 461 9.88 5.88 2.61
CA LEU A 461 9.75 4.70 3.46
C LEU A 461 9.47 3.47 2.60
N SER A 462 10.04 2.32 2.95
CA SER A 462 9.78 1.06 2.26
C SER A 462 9.19 0.02 3.20
N ILE A 463 8.39 -0.89 2.69
CA ILE A 463 7.79 -1.98 3.45
C ILE A 463 8.51 -3.28 3.06
N ILE A 464 9.07 -3.97 4.05
CA ILE A 464 9.70 -5.28 3.86
C ILE A 464 8.83 -6.32 4.56
N ALA A 465 8.40 -7.35 3.83
CA ALA A 465 7.45 -8.34 4.29
C ALA A 465 7.76 -9.72 3.67
N PRO A 466 7.28 -10.83 4.25
CA PRO A 466 7.54 -12.16 3.71
C PRO A 466 6.81 -12.43 2.39
N ASN A 467 5.73 -11.70 2.09
CA ASN A 467 4.94 -11.87 0.87
C ASN A 467 4.22 -10.56 0.47
N LEU A 468 3.71 -10.50 -0.77
CA LEU A 468 3.03 -9.33 -1.32
C LEU A 468 1.76 -8.95 -0.55
N THR A 469 1.00 -9.94 -0.07
CA THR A 469 -0.24 -9.69 0.67
C THR A 469 0.02 -8.96 1.97
N ASP A 470 1.03 -9.37 2.74
CA ASP A 470 1.42 -8.71 3.99
C ASP A 470 1.99 -7.31 3.73
N ALA A 471 2.82 -7.14 2.69
CA ALA A 471 3.31 -5.81 2.28
C ALA A 471 2.14 -4.86 1.95
N ARG A 472 1.14 -5.36 1.22
CA ARG A 472 -0.04 -4.57 0.82
C ARG A 472 -0.94 -4.24 2.02
N ASN A 473 -1.12 -5.17 2.96
CA ASN A 473 -1.88 -4.94 4.18
C ASN A 473 -1.27 -3.83 5.04
N VAL A 474 0.06 -3.82 5.18
CA VAL A 474 0.79 -2.75 5.87
C VAL A 474 0.63 -1.43 5.11
N TRP A 475 0.76 -1.46 3.77
CA TRP A 475 0.63 -0.26 2.94
C TRP A 475 -0.72 0.45 3.12
N TYR A 476 -1.84 -0.28 3.20
CA TYR A 476 -3.16 0.34 3.41
C TYR A 476 -3.28 1.13 4.70
N VAL A 477 -2.50 0.79 5.72
CA VAL A 477 -2.48 1.50 7.00
C VAL A 477 -1.69 2.79 6.90
N VAL A 478 -0.55 2.76 6.21
CA VAL A 478 0.41 3.87 6.18
C VAL A 478 0.28 4.80 4.96
N ASP A 479 -0.49 4.42 3.94
CA ASP A 479 -0.80 5.26 2.78
C ASP A 479 -1.77 6.39 3.17
N LYS A 480 -1.22 7.44 3.78
CA LYS A 480 -1.96 8.60 4.29
C LYS A 480 -1.22 9.88 3.95
N TYR A 481 -1.96 10.82 3.36
CA TYR A 481 -1.48 12.16 3.10
C TYR A 481 -1.15 12.89 4.42
N ASP A 482 0.06 13.43 4.50
CA ASP A 482 0.53 14.26 5.62
C ASP A 482 0.76 15.69 5.12
N ALA A 483 -0.13 16.62 5.49
CA ALA A 483 -0.05 18.01 5.06
C ALA A 483 1.17 18.76 5.65
N GLU A 484 1.83 18.21 6.67
CA GLU A 484 3.01 18.81 7.28
C GLU A 484 4.33 18.31 6.66
N ASP A 485 4.28 17.31 5.75
CA ASP A 485 5.42 16.86 4.96
C ASP A 485 5.48 17.63 3.63
N PRO A 486 6.55 18.42 3.36
CA PRO A 486 6.65 19.21 2.14
C PRO A 486 6.74 18.37 0.84
N TYR A 487 7.06 17.08 0.93
CA TYR A 487 7.11 16.18 -0.22
C TYR A 487 5.87 15.28 -0.34
N ALA A 488 4.89 15.41 0.58
CA ALA A 488 3.68 14.61 0.52
C ALA A 488 2.84 14.96 -0.71
N LYS A 489 2.34 13.92 -1.38
CA LYS A 489 1.48 14.04 -2.55
C LYS A 489 0.04 13.76 -2.15
N PRO A 490 -0.88 14.72 -2.32
CA PRO A 490 -2.29 14.47 -2.09
C PRO A 490 -2.80 13.47 -3.14
N GLU A 491 -3.81 12.69 -2.76
CA GLU A 491 -4.32 11.59 -3.60
C GLU A 491 -4.75 12.04 -5.00
N THR A 492 -5.26 13.26 -5.12
CA THR A 492 -5.72 13.87 -6.37
C THR A 492 -4.60 14.20 -7.36
N THR A 493 -3.33 14.13 -6.95
CA THR A 493 -2.17 14.41 -7.83
C THR A 493 -1.55 13.15 -8.42
N LEU A 494 -1.97 11.97 -7.99
CA LEU A 494 -1.43 10.73 -8.51
C LEU A 494 -2.11 10.32 -9.81
N SER A 495 -1.32 9.72 -10.70
CA SER A 495 -1.84 9.10 -11.92
C SER A 495 -2.76 7.93 -11.57
N LEU A 496 -3.86 7.82 -12.30
CA LEU A 496 -4.82 6.73 -12.19
C LEU A 496 -4.91 6.01 -13.53
N TRP A 497 -5.41 4.78 -13.52
CA TRP A 497 -5.62 3.96 -14.71
C TRP A 497 -7.04 3.38 -14.72
N LYS A 498 -7.45 2.82 -15.85
CA LYS A 498 -8.71 2.07 -15.92
C LYS A 498 -8.55 0.71 -15.24
N ALA A 499 -9.53 0.29 -14.46
CA ALA A 499 -9.61 -1.10 -14.02
C ALA A 499 -9.89 -2.01 -15.23
N ASP A 500 -9.45 -3.26 -15.14
CA ASP A 500 -9.85 -4.33 -16.06
C ASP A 500 -10.43 -5.45 -15.22
N PHE A 501 -11.74 -5.67 -15.33
CA PHE A 501 -12.43 -6.63 -14.47
C PHE A 501 -11.88 -8.06 -14.61
N ARG A 502 -11.25 -8.38 -15.74
CA ARG A 502 -10.62 -9.67 -16.04
C ARG A 502 -9.32 -9.88 -15.26
N GLY A 503 -8.77 -8.83 -14.65
CA GLY A 503 -7.50 -8.87 -13.91
C GLY A 503 -6.27 -9.00 -14.80
N ALA A 504 -5.07 -8.94 -14.21
CA ALA A 504 -3.82 -8.91 -14.96
C ALA A 504 -3.57 -10.18 -15.81
N ARG A 505 -4.02 -11.36 -15.35
CA ARG A 505 -3.80 -12.63 -16.05
C ARG A 505 -4.57 -12.71 -17.37
N ASP A 506 -5.88 -12.46 -17.31
CA ASP A 506 -6.78 -12.65 -18.46
C ASP A 506 -6.99 -11.35 -19.25
N GLY A 507 -6.95 -10.19 -18.58
CA GLY A 507 -7.00 -8.88 -19.22
C GLY A 507 -5.68 -8.51 -19.91
N GLY A 508 -4.57 -9.10 -19.44
CA GLY A 508 -3.22 -8.85 -19.91
C GLY A 508 -2.66 -7.51 -19.44
N PHE A 509 -1.37 -7.32 -19.69
CA PHE A 509 -0.65 -6.08 -19.39
C PHE A 509 0.56 -5.93 -20.31
N THR A 510 1.11 -4.72 -20.43
CA THR A 510 2.33 -4.44 -21.18
C THR A 510 3.52 -4.30 -20.26
N PHE A 511 4.68 -4.82 -20.67
CA PHE A 511 5.90 -4.62 -19.90
C PHE A 511 7.13 -4.34 -20.76
N GLY A 512 8.03 -3.53 -20.23
CA GLY A 512 9.37 -3.31 -20.77
C GLY A 512 10.44 -4.08 -20.01
N VAL A 513 11.63 -4.20 -20.59
CA VAL A 513 12.85 -4.71 -19.93
C VAL A 513 14.06 -3.86 -20.35
N PRO A 514 15.16 -3.84 -19.57
CA PRO A 514 16.39 -3.17 -19.98
C PRO A 514 16.99 -3.75 -21.26
N PRO A 515 17.78 -2.97 -22.01
CA PRO A 515 18.48 -3.45 -23.19
C PRO A 515 19.57 -4.47 -22.84
N LEU A 516 19.98 -5.28 -23.84
CA LEU A 516 20.86 -6.44 -23.63
C LEU A 516 22.25 -6.08 -23.09
N ASP A 517 22.78 -4.92 -23.48
CA ASP A 517 24.07 -4.39 -23.01
C ASP A 517 24.04 -4.02 -21.52
N VAL A 518 22.94 -3.42 -21.05
CA VAL A 518 22.72 -3.18 -19.62
C VAL A 518 22.57 -4.51 -18.87
N LEU A 519 21.82 -5.47 -19.42
CA LEU A 519 21.64 -6.80 -18.82
C LEU A 519 22.95 -7.61 -18.79
N ALA A 520 23.91 -7.33 -19.68
CA ALA A 520 25.21 -7.99 -19.70
C ALA A 520 26.07 -7.67 -18.46
N THR A 521 25.69 -6.66 -17.66
CA THR A 521 26.33 -6.36 -16.36
C THR A 521 26.01 -7.39 -15.27
N CYS A 522 24.93 -8.17 -15.45
CA CYS A 522 24.54 -9.24 -14.55
C CYS A 522 25.48 -10.44 -14.65
N SER A 523 25.61 -11.21 -13.57
CA SER A 523 26.25 -12.54 -13.63
C SER A 523 25.51 -13.44 -14.62
N LYS A 524 26.19 -14.46 -15.15
CA LYS A 524 25.59 -15.34 -16.15
C LYS A 524 24.32 -16.04 -15.62
N GLU A 525 24.37 -16.51 -14.37
CA GLU A 525 23.23 -17.14 -13.69
C GLU A 525 22.05 -16.18 -13.55
N TYR A 526 22.31 -14.92 -13.21
CA TYR A 526 21.27 -13.89 -13.10
C TYR A 526 20.67 -13.53 -14.46
N GLN A 527 21.47 -13.51 -15.54
CA GLN A 527 20.94 -13.33 -16.90
C GLN A 527 19.98 -14.47 -17.28
N ASP A 528 20.35 -15.71 -16.97
CA ASP A 528 19.54 -16.89 -17.30
C ASP A 528 18.24 -16.96 -16.48
N LEU A 529 18.31 -16.64 -15.18
CA LEU A 529 17.14 -16.52 -14.33
C LEU A 529 16.24 -15.34 -14.74
N PHE A 530 16.81 -14.23 -15.17
CA PHE A 530 16.03 -13.09 -15.67
C PHE A 530 15.28 -13.43 -16.95
N GLN A 531 15.92 -14.14 -17.89
CA GLN A 531 15.22 -14.64 -19.09
C GLN A 531 14.07 -15.59 -18.74
N THR A 532 14.26 -16.44 -17.74
CA THR A 532 13.20 -17.30 -17.21
C THR A 532 12.05 -16.46 -16.64
N ALA A 533 12.35 -15.40 -15.87
CA ALA A 533 11.35 -14.48 -15.35
C ALA A 533 10.57 -13.76 -16.47
N ILE A 534 11.24 -13.37 -17.57
CA ILE A 534 10.57 -12.77 -18.75
C ILE A 534 9.59 -13.75 -19.39
N GLN A 535 10.00 -15.00 -19.66
CA GLN A 535 9.10 -15.99 -20.27
C GLN A 535 7.90 -16.28 -19.38
N LYS A 536 8.13 -16.33 -18.08
CA LYS A 536 7.08 -16.49 -17.09
C LYS A 536 6.10 -15.34 -17.08
N LEU A 537 6.59 -14.10 -17.10
CA LEU A 537 5.72 -12.94 -17.12
C LEU A 537 4.86 -12.90 -18.40
N ARG A 538 5.40 -13.37 -19.54
CA ARG A 538 4.62 -13.59 -20.77
C ARG A 538 3.51 -14.62 -20.58
N SER A 539 3.78 -15.74 -19.91
CA SER A 539 2.74 -16.74 -19.60
C SER A 539 1.66 -16.24 -18.63
N CYS A 540 1.91 -15.12 -17.94
CA CYS A 540 0.98 -14.48 -17.02
C CYS A 540 0.09 -13.41 -17.69
N GLY A 541 0.05 -13.34 -19.03
CA GLY A 541 -0.70 -12.31 -19.76
C GLY A 541 0.12 -11.08 -20.15
N GLY A 542 1.43 -11.08 -19.85
CA GLY A 542 2.33 -9.98 -20.18
C GLY A 542 2.72 -9.94 -21.65
N ARG A 543 2.54 -8.78 -22.29
CA ARG A 543 3.06 -8.48 -23.62
C ARG A 543 4.31 -7.61 -23.49
N GLN A 544 5.46 -8.20 -23.80
CA GLN A 544 6.71 -7.43 -23.83
C GLN A 544 6.68 -6.42 -24.99
N VAL A 545 7.10 -5.20 -24.72
CA VAL A 545 7.29 -4.15 -25.72
C VAL A 545 8.68 -3.53 -25.58
N GLU A 546 9.16 -2.94 -26.67
CA GLU A 546 10.38 -2.14 -26.65
C GLU A 546 10.12 -0.81 -25.94
N VAL A 547 11.09 -0.36 -25.15
CA VAL A 547 11.00 0.87 -24.35
C VAL A 547 12.30 1.62 -24.50
N ASP A 548 12.22 2.94 -24.68
CA ASP A 548 13.38 3.81 -24.56
C ASP A 548 13.88 3.82 -23.11
N TYR A 549 14.98 3.12 -22.84
CA TYR A 549 15.55 2.99 -21.50
C TYR A 549 16.39 4.21 -21.08
N THR A 550 16.69 5.12 -22.03
CA THR A 550 17.58 6.27 -21.83
C THR A 550 17.21 7.13 -20.61
N PRO A 551 15.93 7.45 -20.32
CA PRO A 551 15.59 8.27 -19.17
C PRO A 551 16.00 7.63 -17.84
N PHE A 552 15.93 6.30 -17.72
CA PHE A 552 16.29 5.57 -16.50
C PHE A 552 17.80 5.49 -16.32
N GLU A 553 18.54 5.24 -17.40
CA GLU A 553 20.00 5.23 -17.39
C GLU A 553 20.56 6.60 -17.00
N LYS A 554 20.12 7.66 -17.68
CA LYS A 554 20.57 9.04 -17.40
C LYS A 554 20.16 9.54 -16.03
N ALA A 555 18.99 9.15 -15.54
CA ALA A 555 18.59 9.47 -14.17
C ALA A 555 19.47 8.78 -13.12
N SER A 556 19.97 7.58 -13.40
CA SER A 556 20.86 6.86 -12.49
C SER A 556 22.19 7.58 -12.28
N ASP A 557 22.71 8.22 -13.34
CA ASP A 557 23.93 9.04 -13.28
C ASP A 557 23.78 10.24 -12.33
N LEU A 558 22.58 10.84 -12.26
CA LEU A 558 22.35 12.03 -11.41
C LEU A 558 22.56 11.74 -9.92
N LEU A 559 22.39 10.49 -9.47
CA LEU A 559 22.38 10.15 -8.05
C LEU A 559 23.77 10.18 -7.39
N TYR A 560 24.79 9.65 -8.06
CA TYR A 560 26.15 9.53 -7.51
C TYR A 560 27.22 10.27 -8.33
N ASN A 561 26.97 10.52 -9.63
CA ASN A 561 27.93 11.19 -10.52
C ASN A 561 27.60 12.67 -10.76
N ALA A 562 26.60 13.21 -10.05
CA ALA A 562 26.15 14.60 -10.18
C ALA A 562 25.85 15.24 -8.81
N SER A 563 25.12 16.34 -8.78
CA SER A 563 24.89 17.12 -7.56
C SER A 563 24.00 16.44 -6.50
N LEU A 564 23.18 15.44 -6.83
CA LEU A 564 22.25 14.84 -5.85
C LEU A 564 22.97 14.16 -4.67
N VAL A 565 24.22 13.72 -4.84
CA VAL A 565 25.04 13.22 -3.71
C VAL A 565 25.25 14.29 -2.62
N HIS A 566 25.26 15.58 -2.98
CA HIS A 566 25.39 16.69 -2.05
C HIS A 566 24.12 16.92 -1.23
N GLU A 567 22.97 16.39 -1.66
CA GLU A 567 21.76 16.39 -0.83
C GLU A 567 21.95 15.56 0.45
N ARG A 568 22.85 14.57 0.44
CA ARG A 568 23.26 13.85 1.66
C ARG A 568 23.94 14.78 2.65
N ILE A 569 24.84 15.64 2.15
CA ILE A 569 25.52 16.63 2.98
C ILE A 569 24.51 17.62 3.56
N ALA A 570 23.60 18.12 2.73
CA ALA A 570 22.56 19.05 3.17
C ALA A 570 21.58 18.42 4.18
N SER A 571 21.22 17.14 3.98
CA SER A 571 20.25 16.41 4.81
C SER A 571 20.78 16.09 6.20
N ILE A 572 22.05 15.69 6.31
CA ILE A 572 22.71 15.41 7.59
C ILE A 572 23.19 16.71 8.27
N GLY A 573 23.55 17.71 7.48
CA GLY A 573 24.07 19.00 7.92
C GLY A 573 25.57 19.11 7.70
N TYR A 574 25.97 20.14 6.94
CA TYR A 574 27.37 20.40 6.58
C TYR A 574 28.28 20.52 7.83
N ASP A 575 27.92 21.38 8.78
CA ASP A 575 28.71 21.62 10.00
C ASP A 575 28.85 20.36 10.86
N PHE A 576 27.80 19.55 10.92
CA PHE A 576 27.84 18.27 11.63
C PHE A 576 28.83 17.32 10.95
N LEU A 577 28.74 17.17 9.63
CA LEU A 577 29.59 16.25 8.87
C LEU A 577 31.05 16.62 8.97
N ILE A 578 31.44 17.89 8.74
CA ILE A 578 32.85 18.29 8.80
C ILE A 578 33.47 18.06 10.19
N LYS A 579 32.67 18.23 11.25
CA LYS A 579 33.12 18.03 12.64
C LYS A 579 33.26 16.55 13.00
N ASN A 580 32.46 15.69 12.39
CA ASN A 580 32.36 14.27 12.75
C ASN A 580 32.83 13.31 11.64
N ILE A 581 33.45 13.81 10.56
CA ILE A 581 33.83 12.99 9.40
C ILE A 581 34.75 11.84 9.77
N ASP A 582 35.62 12.03 10.77
CA ASP A 582 36.53 11.01 11.28
C ASP A 582 35.84 9.93 12.13
N ASN A 583 34.61 10.17 12.58
CA ASN A 583 33.79 9.20 13.32
C ASN A 583 32.95 8.31 12.39
N LEU A 584 32.97 8.58 11.07
CA LEU A 584 32.24 7.79 10.09
C LEU A 584 32.95 6.46 9.81
N HIS A 585 32.17 5.46 9.45
CA HIS A 585 32.67 4.20 8.90
C HIS A 585 33.61 4.50 7.71
N PRO A 586 34.76 3.81 7.55
CA PRO A 586 35.79 4.18 6.56
C PRO A 586 35.27 4.40 5.14
N THR A 587 34.38 3.52 4.64
CA THR A 587 33.75 3.67 3.31
C THR A 587 32.81 4.87 3.26
N THR A 588 32.02 5.09 4.30
CA THR A 588 31.07 6.21 4.39
C THR A 588 31.83 7.53 4.45
N LYS A 589 32.91 7.58 5.25
CA LYS A 589 33.88 8.68 5.29
C LYS A 589 34.42 8.98 3.89
N ALA A 590 34.94 7.98 3.18
CA ALA A 590 35.51 8.17 1.85
C ALA A 590 34.50 8.77 0.86
N LEU A 591 33.24 8.33 0.90
CA LEU A 591 32.17 8.86 0.05
C LEU A 591 31.85 10.32 0.39
N PHE A 592 31.66 10.66 1.67
CA PHE A 592 31.39 12.04 2.08
C PHE A 592 32.58 12.97 1.84
N GLN A 593 33.82 12.50 2.04
CA GLN A 593 35.02 13.26 1.74
C GLN A 593 35.12 13.56 0.24
N ALA A 594 34.89 12.56 -0.62
CA ALA A 594 34.86 12.76 -2.06
C ALA A 594 33.77 13.77 -2.49
N ALA A 595 32.61 13.75 -1.83
CA ALA A 595 31.55 14.73 -2.09
C ALA A 595 31.94 16.15 -1.60
N LEU A 596 32.56 16.28 -0.43
CA LEU A 596 33.04 17.57 0.11
C LEU A 596 34.17 18.18 -0.74
N ASP A 597 35.04 17.34 -1.29
CA ASP A 597 36.16 17.76 -2.15
C ASP A 597 35.74 18.01 -3.61
N SER A 598 34.49 17.67 -3.96
CA SER A 598 33.97 17.80 -5.31
C SER A 598 33.80 19.29 -5.71
N PRO A 599 34.24 19.72 -6.90
CA PRO A 599 34.18 21.12 -7.33
C PRO A 599 32.78 21.53 -7.83
N VAL A 600 31.70 21.03 -7.22
CA VAL A 600 30.32 21.34 -7.60
C VAL A 600 30.01 22.80 -7.35
N LYS A 601 29.51 23.50 -8.37
CA LYS A 601 29.08 24.90 -8.29
C LYS A 601 27.56 24.95 -8.11
N PRO A 602 27.01 26.03 -7.51
CA PRO A 602 25.56 26.15 -7.35
C PRO A 602 24.75 25.95 -8.64
N TRP A 603 25.25 26.40 -9.80
CA TRP A 603 24.55 26.22 -11.07
C TRP A 603 24.51 24.76 -11.55
N ASN A 604 25.43 23.88 -11.11
CA ASN A 604 25.34 22.44 -11.39
C ASN A 604 24.10 21.83 -10.75
N VAL A 605 23.75 22.27 -9.53
CA VAL A 605 22.54 21.82 -8.82
C VAL A 605 21.29 22.14 -9.63
N PHE A 606 21.15 23.39 -10.08
CA PHE A 606 19.99 23.80 -10.88
C PHE A 606 19.95 23.12 -12.25
N HIS A 607 21.12 22.86 -12.85
CA HIS A 607 21.23 22.10 -14.09
C HIS A 607 20.73 20.66 -13.91
N ASP A 608 21.20 19.96 -12.88
CA ASP A 608 20.82 18.58 -12.61
C ASP A 608 19.35 18.45 -12.20
N GLN A 609 18.80 19.44 -11.49
CA GLN A 609 17.36 19.53 -11.21
C GLN A 609 16.53 19.66 -12.49
N ALA A 610 16.99 20.46 -13.46
CA ALA A 610 16.32 20.58 -14.75
C ALA A 610 16.39 19.26 -15.54
N LEU A 611 17.54 18.57 -15.52
CA LEU A 611 17.69 17.23 -16.11
C LEU A 611 16.78 16.19 -15.42
N GLN A 612 16.71 16.20 -14.09
CA GLN A 612 15.84 15.32 -13.33
C GLN A 612 14.37 15.53 -13.73
N ALA A 613 13.91 16.78 -13.83
CA ALA A 613 12.55 17.10 -14.27
C ALA A 613 12.29 16.59 -15.70
N GLN A 614 13.25 16.75 -16.60
CA GLN A 614 13.17 16.24 -17.97
C GLN A 614 13.04 14.71 -18.00
N TYR A 615 13.91 13.99 -17.30
CA TYR A 615 13.87 12.52 -17.27
C TYR A 615 12.62 11.99 -16.57
N THR A 616 12.13 12.70 -15.55
CA THR A 616 10.86 12.37 -14.87
C THR A 616 9.69 12.47 -15.84
N MET A 617 9.60 13.55 -16.62
CA MET A 617 8.56 13.70 -17.64
C MET A 617 8.66 12.62 -18.73
N GLN A 618 9.86 12.26 -19.17
CA GLN A 618 10.06 11.18 -20.14
C GLN A 618 9.63 9.82 -19.57
N ALA A 619 10.00 9.51 -18.33
CA ALA A 619 9.56 8.29 -17.63
C ALA A 619 8.02 8.27 -17.48
N GLN A 620 7.39 9.39 -17.12
CA GLN A 620 5.93 9.49 -17.04
C GLN A 620 5.24 9.18 -18.37
N LYS A 621 5.80 9.62 -19.50
CA LYS A 621 5.28 9.27 -20.83
C LYS A 621 5.39 7.78 -21.13
N ILE A 622 6.51 7.15 -20.74
CA ILE A 622 6.69 5.70 -20.90
C ILE A 622 5.61 4.90 -20.17
N PHE A 623 5.14 5.36 -19.01
CA PHE A 623 4.07 4.72 -18.23
C PHE A 623 2.66 5.23 -18.54
N ASN A 624 2.48 6.20 -19.44
CA ASN A 624 1.19 6.83 -19.67
C ASN A 624 0.24 5.90 -20.44
N PRO A 625 -0.83 5.38 -19.83
CA PRO A 625 -1.70 4.40 -20.46
C PRO A 625 -2.54 5.01 -21.60
N LEU A 626 -2.76 6.33 -21.59
CA LEU A 626 -3.49 7.04 -22.65
C LEU A 626 -2.64 7.25 -23.91
N GLU A 627 -1.31 7.15 -23.78
CA GLU A 627 -0.35 7.28 -24.89
C GLU A 627 0.22 5.91 -25.32
N GLY A 628 -0.38 4.81 -24.87
CA GLY A 628 0.07 3.45 -25.20
C GLY A 628 1.32 3.01 -24.44
N GLY A 629 1.60 3.62 -23.30
CA GLY A 629 2.72 3.28 -22.42
C GLY A 629 2.67 1.87 -21.83
N ILE A 630 3.73 1.50 -21.12
CA ILE A 630 3.85 0.24 -20.41
C ILE A 630 3.14 0.30 -19.06
N ASP A 631 2.68 -0.85 -18.57
CA ASP A 631 2.14 -0.96 -17.23
C ASP A 631 3.24 -1.16 -16.18
N VAL A 632 4.32 -1.84 -16.57
CA VAL A 632 5.44 -2.15 -15.69
C VAL A 632 6.76 -2.27 -16.46
N LEU A 633 7.85 -1.83 -15.84
CA LEU A 633 9.23 -2.11 -16.28
C LEU A 633 9.78 -3.22 -15.38
N LEU A 634 10.08 -4.38 -15.95
CA LEU A 634 10.67 -5.50 -15.22
C LEU A 634 12.20 -5.41 -15.31
N VAL A 635 12.88 -5.41 -14.16
CA VAL A 635 14.35 -5.37 -14.08
C VAL A 635 14.87 -6.43 -13.10
N PRO A 636 16.12 -6.92 -13.22
CA PRO A 636 16.78 -7.61 -12.12
C PRO A 636 16.84 -6.67 -10.90
N SER A 637 16.67 -7.18 -9.68
CA SER A 637 16.78 -6.32 -8.50
C SER A 637 18.23 -5.88 -8.26
N ALA A 638 19.19 -6.76 -8.56
CA ALA A 638 20.63 -6.51 -8.54
C ALA A 638 21.30 -7.33 -9.66
N PRO A 639 22.49 -6.95 -10.16
CA PRO A 639 23.21 -7.73 -11.18
C PRO A 639 23.92 -8.97 -10.65
N CYS A 640 24.22 -9.03 -9.35
CA CYS A 640 24.87 -10.16 -8.70
C CYS A 640 24.60 -10.12 -7.18
N HIS A 641 24.94 -11.19 -6.46
CA HIS A 641 24.93 -11.25 -5.00
C HIS A 641 26.36 -11.41 -4.48
N PRO A 642 27.03 -10.32 -4.07
CA PRO A 642 28.40 -10.37 -3.56
C PRO A 642 28.58 -11.12 -2.25
N THR A 643 29.77 -11.67 -2.06
CA THR A 643 30.27 -12.01 -0.73
C THR A 643 30.64 -10.76 0.07
N ILE A 644 30.65 -10.87 1.40
CA ILE A 644 31.14 -9.81 2.30
C ILE A 644 32.60 -9.49 1.97
N LYS A 645 33.41 -10.52 1.72
CA LYS A 645 34.82 -10.36 1.37
C LYS A 645 35.01 -9.56 0.07
N GLU A 646 34.30 -9.89 -1.00
CA GLU A 646 34.35 -9.12 -2.25
C GLU A 646 33.91 -7.66 -2.04
N MET A 647 32.91 -7.43 -1.18
CA MET A 647 32.45 -6.09 -0.82
C MET A 647 33.49 -5.31 0.01
N GLU A 648 34.29 -5.97 0.84
CA GLU A 648 35.40 -5.32 1.56
C GLU A 648 36.58 -4.98 0.64
N GLU A 649 36.82 -5.80 -0.39
CA GLU A 649 37.86 -5.59 -1.39
C GLU A 649 37.55 -4.42 -2.35
N ASP A 650 36.28 -4.25 -2.76
CA ASP A 650 35.82 -3.10 -3.57
C ASP A 650 34.51 -2.48 -3.02
N PRO A 651 34.57 -1.73 -1.91
CA PRO A 651 33.38 -1.28 -1.21
C PRO A 651 32.60 -0.17 -1.92
N LEU A 652 33.21 0.53 -2.89
CA LEU A 652 32.55 1.60 -3.65
C LEU A 652 32.10 1.12 -5.03
N GLY A 653 32.98 0.47 -5.80
CA GLY A 653 32.68 -0.01 -7.14
C GLY A 653 31.61 -1.10 -7.13
N LEU A 654 31.74 -2.08 -6.24
CA LEU A 654 30.75 -3.16 -6.14
C LEU A 654 29.41 -2.66 -5.61
N ASN A 655 29.41 -1.69 -4.69
CA ASN A 655 28.18 -1.05 -4.24
C ASN A 655 27.46 -0.30 -5.37
N ALA A 656 28.20 0.44 -6.21
CA ALA A 656 27.63 1.11 -7.37
C ALA A 656 27.05 0.09 -8.37
N LYS A 657 27.76 -1.02 -8.61
CA LYS A 657 27.28 -2.12 -9.44
C LYS A 657 26.00 -2.75 -8.89
N VAL A 658 25.91 -3.04 -7.59
CA VAL A 658 24.70 -3.60 -6.97
C VAL A 658 23.46 -2.73 -7.25
N GLY A 659 23.65 -1.40 -7.34
CA GLY A 659 22.57 -0.44 -7.56
C GLY A 659 22.15 -0.19 -9.02
N THR A 660 22.77 -0.85 -10.02
CA THR A 660 22.55 -0.61 -11.47
C THR A 660 21.08 -0.45 -11.85
N PHE A 661 20.19 -1.29 -11.33
CA PHE A 661 18.77 -1.31 -11.72
C PHE A 661 17.83 -0.55 -10.76
N THR A 662 18.37 0.07 -9.70
CA THR A 662 17.55 0.64 -8.62
C THR A 662 17.65 2.15 -8.47
N HIS A 663 18.76 2.77 -8.91
CA HIS A 663 19.06 4.19 -8.76
C HIS A 663 18.00 5.11 -9.39
N ALA A 664 17.55 4.81 -10.60
CA ALA A 664 16.57 5.62 -11.32
C ALA A 664 15.24 5.78 -10.57
N GLY A 665 14.85 4.79 -9.75
CA GLY A 665 13.51 4.65 -9.19
C GLY A 665 12.99 5.93 -8.55
N ASN A 666 13.69 6.49 -7.56
CA ASN A 666 13.23 7.72 -6.90
C ASN A 666 13.63 9.00 -7.65
N VAL A 667 14.68 8.95 -8.47
CA VAL A 667 15.14 10.10 -9.26
C VAL A 667 14.05 10.52 -10.25
N VAL A 668 13.38 9.54 -10.89
CA VAL A 668 12.27 9.77 -11.84
C VAL A 668 10.90 9.34 -11.32
N ASP A 669 10.73 9.32 -9.99
CA ASP A 669 9.44 9.21 -9.31
C ASP A 669 8.62 7.94 -9.61
N LEU A 670 9.30 6.80 -9.68
CA LEU A 670 8.68 5.48 -9.86
C LEU A 670 8.27 4.86 -8.52
N CYS A 671 7.25 4.01 -8.51
CA CYS A 671 7.02 3.01 -7.47
C CYS A 671 7.65 1.67 -7.88
N GLY A 672 7.78 0.72 -6.95
CA GLY A 672 8.17 -0.63 -7.34
C GLY A 672 8.17 -1.66 -6.23
N VAL A 673 8.17 -2.93 -6.61
CA VAL A 673 8.25 -4.07 -5.68
C VAL A 673 9.28 -5.08 -6.15
N SER A 674 10.21 -5.45 -5.26
CA SER A 674 11.13 -6.56 -5.45
C SER A 674 10.50 -7.84 -4.89
N VAL A 675 10.52 -8.90 -5.70
CA VAL A 675 10.04 -10.23 -5.35
C VAL A 675 11.05 -11.29 -5.77
N ASN A 676 11.01 -12.45 -5.12
CA ASN A 676 11.82 -13.60 -5.50
C ASN A 676 11.38 -14.16 -6.86
N ALA A 677 12.33 -14.42 -7.75
CA ALA A 677 12.12 -14.93 -9.11
C ALA A 677 12.94 -16.19 -9.42
N GLY A 678 13.59 -16.79 -8.42
CA GLY A 678 14.35 -18.02 -8.60
C GLY A 678 15.50 -18.16 -7.61
N TRP A 679 16.28 -19.22 -7.82
CA TRP A 679 17.39 -19.58 -6.96
C TRP A 679 18.63 -19.89 -7.80
N VAL A 680 19.78 -19.40 -7.36
CA VAL A 680 21.08 -19.84 -7.85
C VAL A 680 21.54 -20.97 -6.94
N GLU A 681 21.64 -22.18 -7.48
CA GLU A 681 22.20 -23.33 -6.78
C GLU A 681 23.70 -23.13 -6.53
N LYS A 682 24.14 -23.46 -5.32
CA LYS A 682 25.55 -23.43 -4.90
C LYS A 682 25.94 -24.82 -4.37
N GLU A 683 27.24 -25.07 -4.19
CA GLU A 683 27.71 -26.33 -3.60
C GLU A 683 27.12 -26.56 -2.21
N GLU A 684 27.00 -25.49 -1.42
CA GLU A 684 26.35 -25.48 -0.11
C GLU A 684 25.12 -24.57 -0.12
N GLY A 685 23.96 -25.14 -0.44
CA GLY A 685 22.67 -24.45 -0.41
C GLY A 685 22.34 -23.67 -1.68
N LYS A 686 21.56 -22.59 -1.54
CA LYS A 686 21.04 -21.80 -2.66
C LYS A 686 20.97 -20.33 -2.29
N LEU A 687 21.16 -19.44 -3.25
CA LEU A 687 21.01 -17.98 -3.08
C LEU A 687 19.79 -17.47 -3.85
N PRO A 688 19.03 -16.53 -3.29
CA PRO A 688 17.86 -16.00 -3.97
C PRO A 688 18.27 -15.11 -5.15
N PHE A 689 17.41 -15.10 -6.17
CA PHE A 689 17.44 -14.15 -7.27
C PHE A 689 16.12 -13.36 -7.25
N GLY A 690 16.21 -12.03 -7.20
CA GLY A 690 15.03 -11.17 -7.18
C GLY A 690 14.88 -10.36 -8.47
N VAL A 691 13.65 -10.11 -8.88
CA VAL A 691 13.30 -9.11 -9.90
C VAL A 691 12.48 -7.99 -9.28
N THR A 692 12.62 -6.78 -9.80
CA THR A 692 11.82 -5.63 -9.40
C THR A 692 10.85 -5.26 -10.52
N PHE A 693 9.59 -5.12 -10.15
CA PHE A 693 8.54 -4.54 -10.98
C PHE A 693 8.49 -3.04 -10.67
N LEU A 694 8.83 -2.19 -11.64
CA LEU A 694 8.80 -0.73 -11.51
C LEU A 694 7.59 -0.16 -12.25
N GLY A 695 6.85 0.74 -11.61
CA GLY A 695 5.70 1.44 -12.19
C GLY A 695 5.82 2.96 -12.08
N GLY A 696 5.03 3.68 -12.87
CA GLY A 696 4.93 5.13 -12.75
C GLY A 696 4.39 5.58 -11.39
N SER A 697 4.53 6.87 -11.09
CA SER A 697 3.97 7.51 -9.90
C SER A 697 2.46 7.22 -9.78
N GLY A 698 2.05 6.61 -8.67
CA GLY A 698 0.67 6.19 -8.38
C GLY A 698 0.29 4.78 -8.81
N PHE A 699 1.14 4.07 -9.57
CA PHE A 699 0.84 2.72 -10.10
C PHE A 699 1.07 1.60 -9.08
N ASP A 700 1.21 1.93 -7.80
CA ASP A 700 1.51 1.01 -6.70
C ASP A 700 0.64 -0.26 -6.72
N GLY A 701 -0.69 -0.08 -6.76
CA GLY A 701 -1.64 -1.19 -6.80
C GLY A 701 -1.47 -2.07 -8.05
N ARG A 702 -1.29 -1.45 -9.21
CA ARG A 702 -1.09 -2.16 -10.49
C ARG A 702 0.18 -3.00 -10.50
N VAL A 703 1.27 -2.43 -10.01
CA VAL A 703 2.55 -3.12 -9.89
C VAL A 703 2.42 -4.33 -8.97
N LEU A 704 1.75 -4.17 -7.82
CA LEU A 704 1.52 -5.27 -6.89
C LEU A 704 0.59 -6.35 -7.49
N ASP A 705 -0.42 -5.99 -8.29
CA ASP A 705 -1.33 -6.94 -8.94
C ASP A 705 -0.59 -7.80 -9.98
N ILE A 706 0.26 -7.17 -10.82
CA ILE A 706 1.07 -7.88 -11.81
C ILE A 706 2.08 -8.80 -11.12
N ALA A 707 2.74 -8.31 -10.07
CA ALA A 707 3.69 -9.11 -9.28
C ALA A 707 3.01 -10.31 -8.60
N ALA A 708 1.76 -10.18 -8.14
CA ALA A 708 1.03 -11.28 -7.51
C ALA A 708 0.76 -12.44 -8.50
N VAL A 709 0.33 -12.14 -9.72
CA VAL A 709 0.13 -13.17 -10.76
C VAL A 709 1.44 -13.86 -11.13
N PHE A 710 2.55 -13.12 -11.09
CA PHE A 710 3.88 -13.68 -11.28
C PHE A 710 4.25 -14.67 -10.16
N GLU A 711 4.13 -14.26 -8.87
CA GLU A 711 4.45 -15.11 -7.70
C GLU A 711 3.61 -16.39 -7.66
N GLU A 712 2.31 -16.33 -7.96
CA GLU A 712 1.43 -17.52 -8.03
C GLU A 712 1.97 -18.58 -8.99
N THR A 713 2.63 -18.14 -10.05
CA THR A 713 3.17 -19.01 -11.09
C THR A 713 4.57 -19.56 -10.71
N VAL A 714 5.23 -19.04 -9.67
CA VAL A 714 6.53 -19.54 -9.13
C VAL A 714 6.37 -20.77 -8.28
N GLY A 715 5.17 -21.06 -7.78
CA GLY A 715 5.00 -21.98 -6.68
C GLY A 715 5.57 -21.32 -5.41
N LYS A 716 4.85 -21.46 -4.29
CA LYS A 716 5.41 -21.05 -3.00
C LYS A 716 6.56 -22.02 -2.70
N ALA A 717 7.78 -21.51 -2.75
CA ALA A 717 8.99 -22.28 -2.46
C ALA A 717 9.04 -22.67 -0.98
#